data_AF-A0AAV1WDI5-F1
#
_entry.id   AF-A0AAV1WDI5-F1
#
_cell.length_a   1.000
_cell.length_b   1.000
_cell.length_c   1.000
_cell.angle_alpha   90.00
_cell.angle_beta   90.00
_cell.angle_gamma   90.00
#
_symmetry.space_group_name_H-M   'P 1'
#
loop_
_entity.id
_entity.type
_entity.pdbx_description
1 polymer ?
#
loop_
_entity_poly.entity_id
_entity_poly.type
_entity_poly.pdbx_seq_one_letter_code
_entity_poly.pdbx_strand_id
1 'polypeptide(L)'
;MPGSSDRPKPAAAKRKMLRLSSPSKSAMPLLIQISPSFNWNKPHKCFGLACQMWPKNTTWMLRFQPPQNDDVAFVLPKLPSISEFIAELDHGSEMVASLVEENASNRGKSESRDEIPVSELLDLEIRWPERASQSGSPPVVIARGGFSGIFPDSSIDAYNLALATSVPNVILWCDVQLTKDEVGICFPDLKLDNATDISFLYPLSAKNYSLNGIQTKGWFSFDYNLTELADVSLFQGVYTRTSSYDGNHFRILTVEDVVKLVKPPSPGLWLNVQNEAFIQQQNLSTKRFLSYLSTQGVSVSYISSPDVGFLSSIKSVFNPRTTGLVFRFLRENEIEPTTNQTYGSLSKNLAYIRTFASGILVPKGYIWPVDSNLYLQSYTSIVSDAHKEGLQVFVSDLVNDVPFSYNFSYDPLAECLAFIDNGKFSVDGVLSDFSTTPSAAINCFSGLEGNAIKQVDTLIISKYGASGDYPACTDLSYKKAILDGADVVDCPVQMSKDGIPFCLSSIDLVESTTVAESKFANLGTTIPEIKSGSGIYAFSLKWNDIKTLTPSILSPYSRFRLNRNPKFRNQGKLITLSDFLSLTKGQTSGLLISIENAAYLEEKQGLNVINAVLNSLQKVGSDKPGSQKVMIQSSHSSVLKIFNEKSKYERLYKVDKSIGDALDSAVEDIKSFSDSVVIGKASVIPQSQAFLVNYTNTVAKLQSFNLSVYVETFSNEFVSQAWDYYSDAFVEINSFVIGAKVNGIITDFPKTADRYRKNLCLKEAKKPPYMSPVEPGKLLQQISKAYFPPPAPPLPVLTDTNVTEPPLPSVPTPPSPAPALRVAAPAPNT
;
A
#
# COMPACT_ATOMS: atom_id res chain seq x y z
N MET A 1 -50.23 15.74 44.59
CA MET A 1 -51.30 14.73 44.55
C MET A 1 -50.75 13.49 43.86
N PRO A 2 -50.91 12.27 44.41
CA PRO A 2 -50.46 11.01 43.81
C PRO A 2 -51.61 10.08 43.37
N GLY A 3 -51.27 9.05 42.59
CA GLY A 3 -52.05 7.83 42.29
C GLY A 3 -51.35 7.04 41.18
N SER A 4 -51.08 5.72 41.19
CA SER A 4 -51.67 4.51 41.81
C SER A 4 -53.08 4.14 41.34
N SER A 5 -53.43 2.91 40.94
CA SER A 5 -52.66 1.72 40.48
C SER A 5 -53.68 0.78 39.74
N ASP A 6 -53.51 -0.51 39.38
CA ASP A 6 -52.52 -1.57 39.69
C ASP A 6 -52.53 -2.71 38.63
N ARG A 7 -51.86 -3.85 38.91
CA ARG A 7 -51.91 -5.12 38.16
C ARG A 7 -53.01 -6.05 38.71
N PRO A 8 -53.53 -7.04 37.93
CA PRO A 8 -52.93 -8.38 38.01
C PRO A 8 -53.03 -9.27 36.73
N LYS A 9 -52.36 -10.43 36.80
CA LYS A 9 -52.53 -11.65 35.97
C LYS A 9 -53.42 -12.66 36.78
N PRO A 10 -53.94 -13.81 36.29
CA PRO A 10 -53.25 -14.79 35.41
C PRO A 10 -54.16 -15.72 34.55
N ALA A 11 -53.63 -16.93 34.27
CA ALA A 11 -54.27 -18.19 33.86
C ALA A 11 -54.10 -18.63 32.39
N ALA A 12 -54.08 -19.96 32.17
CA ALA A 12 -53.78 -20.61 30.90
C ALA A 12 -54.59 -21.92 30.73
N ALA A 13 -54.83 -22.32 29.48
CA ALA A 13 -55.51 -23.58 29.13
C ALA A 13 -54.70 -24.37 28.07
N LYS A 14 -54.96 -25.68 27.95
CA LYS A 14 -54.15 -26.63 27.15
C LYS A 14 -54.99 -27.41 26.12
N ARG A 15 -54.31 -27.89 25.06
CA ARG A 15 -54.79 -28.87 24.04
C ARG A 15 -55.87 -28.31 23.09
N LYS A 16 -56.11 -28.88 21.90
CA LYS A 16 -55.85 -30.24 21.40
C LYS A 16 -55.59 -30.25 19.88
N MET A 17 -54.84 -31.25 19.36
CA MET A 17 -54.68 -31.47 17.91
C MET A 17 -55.92 -32.12 17.27
N LEU A 18 -56.12 -31.89 15.97
CA LEU A 18 -56.73 -32.85 15.03
C LEU A 18 -56.29 -32.52 13.58
N ARG A 19 -56.07 -33.57 12.75
CA ARG A 19 -55.87 -33.49 11.29
C ARG A 19 -57.17 -33.91 10.59
N LEU A 20 -57.41 -33.49 9.34
CA LEU A 20 -57.57 -34.39 8.17
C LEU A 20 -57.84 -33.68 6.82
N SER A 21 -57.77 -34.49 5.76
CA SER A 21 -58.35 -34.34 4.40
C SER A 21 -58.00 -33.10 3.54
N SER A 22 -57.14 -33.36 2.55
CA SER A 22 -57.14 -32.72 1.23
C SER A 22 -58.16 -33.37 0.28
N PRO A 23 -58.52 -32.70 -0.84
CA PRO A 23 -58.79 -33.41 -2.09
C PRO A 23 -57.90 -32.96 -3.28
N SER A 24 -57.77 -33.86 -4.26
CA SER A 24 -57.07 -33.72 -5.55
C SER A 24 -57.91 -32.92 -6.59
N LYS A 25 -57.54 -32.70 -7.89
CA LYS A 25 -56.82 -33.55 -8.87
C LYS A 25 -56.50 -32.78 -10.18
N SER A 26 -55.92 -33.50 -11.16
CA SER A 26 -55.71 -33.16 -12.59
C SER A 26 -54.54 -32.21 -12.92
N ALA A 27 -53.73 -32.41 -13.98
CA ALA A 27 -53.57 -33.58 -14.86
C ALA A 27 -52.11 -33.70 -15.42
N MET A 28 -51.82 -34.86 -16.02
CA MET A 28 -50.55 -35.32 -16.63
C MET A 28 -50.81 -35.63 -18.13
N PRO A 29 -49.85 -36.13 -18.95
CA PRO A 29 -48.38 -36.12 -18.89
C PRO A 29 -47.70 -35.77 -20.26
N LEU A 30 -46.37 -35.82 -20.34
CA LEU A 30 -45.69 -36.72 -21.30
C LEU A 30 -44.26 -37.09 -20.84
N LEU A 31 -43.79 -38.28 -21.22
CA LEU A 31 -42.45 -38.80 -20.91
C LEU A 31 -41.53 -38.70 -22.14
N ILE A 32 -40.23 -38.50 -21.92
CA ILE A 32 -39.16 -39.23 -22.62
C ILE A 32 -38.15 -39.73 -21.56
N GLN A 33 -37.45 -40.83 -21.86
CA GLN A 33 -36.76 -41.69 -20.89
C GLN A 33 -35.39 -41.17 -20.42
N ILE A 34 -35.02 -41.56 -19.19
CA ILE A 34 -33.63 -41.64 -18.72
C ILE A 34 -33.10 -43.05 -19.03
N SER A 35 -31.79 -43.19 -19.26
CA SER A 35 -31.08 -44.47 -19.10
C SER A 35 -29.72 -44.27 -18.41
N PRO A 36 -29.21 -45.26 -17.65
CA PRO A 36 -28.38 -44.94 -16.48
C PRO A 36 -26.94 -45.43 -16.60
N SER A 37 -25.99 -44.61 -16.13
CA SER A 37 -24.63 -45.04 -15.76
C SER A 37 -23.95 -44.00 -14.88
N PHE A 38 -23.79 -44.28 -13.59
CA PHE A 38 -22.50 -44.21 -12.89
C PHE A 38 -22.60 -44.83 -11.48
N ASN A 39 -21.52 -45.47 -11.02
CA ASN A 39 -21.52 -46.38 -9.88
C ASN A 39 -21.07 -45.68 -8.58
N TRP A 40 -21.89 -45.76 -7.51
CA TRP A 40 -21.58 -45.18 -6.20
C TRP A 40 -20.76 -46.15 -5.33
N ASN A 41 -19.42 -46.06 -5.37
CA ASN A 41 -18.57 -46.71 -4.37
C ASN A 41 -17.14 -46.16 -4.27
N LYS A 42 -16.96 -45.01 -3.57
CA LYS A 42 -15.79 -44.68 -2.72
C LYS A 42 -15.99 -43.33 -2.00
N PRO A 43 -15.49 -43.16 -0.76
CA PRO A 43 -15.69 -41.93 0.00
C PRO A 43 -14.58 -40.89 -0.27
N HIS A 44 -14.96 -39.65 -0.56
CA HIS A 44 -14.07 -38.49 -0.48
C HIS A 44 -14.44 -37.65 0.75
N LYS A 45 -13.43 -37.29 1.56
CA LYS A 45 -13.61 -36.43 2.73
C LYS A 45 -13.81 -34.98 2.26
N CYS A 46 -14.92 -34.36 2.61
CA CYS A 46 -15.03 -32.91 2.56
C CYS A 46 -14.25 -32.30 3.74
N PHE A 47 -13.26 -31.45 3.44
CA PHE A 47 -12.83 -30.40 4.36
C PHE A 47 -13.48 -29.07 3.91
N GLY A 48 -13.70 -28.16 4.86
CA GLY A 48 -14.72 -27.12 4.73
C GLY A 48 -14.48 -26.07 3.65
N LEU A 49 -15.43 -25.97 2.72
CA LEU A 49 -15.69 -24.80 1.87
C LEU A 49 -17.22 -24.65 1.73
N ALA A 50 -17.72 -23.41 1.73
CA ALA A 50 -19.15 -23.12 1.73
C ALA A 50 -19.77 -23.19 0.32
N CYS A 51 -19.89 -24.40 -0.24
CA CYS A 51 -20.52 -24.62 -1.54
C CYS A 51 -22.05 -24.47 -1.47
N GLN A 52 -22.58 -23.38 -2.02
CA GLN A 52 -23.95 -23.37 -2.56
C GLN A 52 -23.91 -23.78 -4.04
N MET A 53 -24.76 -24.73 -4.44
CA MET A 53 -24.80 -25.31 -5.79
C MET A 53 -26.18 -25.18 -6.42
N TRP A 54 -26.31 -24.39 -7.49
CA TRP A 54 -27.45 -24.37 -8.41
C TRP A 54 -26.94 -24.35 -9.87
N PRO A 55 -27.76 -24.67 -10.89
CA PRO A 55 -27.32 -25.53 -12.00
C PRO A 55 -26.58 -24.84 -13.17
N LYS A 56 -25.88 -25.68 -13.94
CA LYS A 56 -25.02 -25.30 -15.07
C LYS A 56 -25.81 -24.85 -16.31
N ASN A 57 -25.46 -23.70 -16.87
CA ASN A 57 -24.93 -23.59 -18.24
C ASN A 57 -24.28 -22.22 -18.48
N THR A 58 -23.61 -22.08 -19.63
CA THR A 58 -22.86 -20.89 -20.08
C THR A 58 -21.60 -20.58 -19.25
N THR A 59 -20.71 -19.76 -19.81
CA THR A 59 -19.31 -19.63 -19.38
C THR A 59 -19.16 -18.74 -18.14
N TRP A 60 -18.54 -19.27 -17.08
CA TRP A 60 -18.27 -18.52 -15.85
C TRP A 60 -16.80 -18.12 -15.75
N MET A 61 -16.54 -16.81 -15.61
CA MET A 61 -15.26 -16.36 -15.05
C MET A 61 -15.26 -16.63 -13.55
N LEU A 62 -14.33 -17.45 -13.09
CA LEU A 62 -14.12 -17.68 -11.66
C LEU A 62 -13.45 -16.44 -11.06
N ARG A 63 -14.22 -15.62 -10.32
CA ARG A 63 -13.68 -14.56 -9.45
C ARG A 63 -12.86 -15.22 -8.33
N PHE A 64 -11.55 -15.38 -8.54
CA PHE A 64 -10.62 -15.90 -7.55
C PHE A 64 -10.11 -14.79 -6.63
N GLN A 65 -10.73 -14.63 -5.47
CA GLN A 65 -10.13 -13.89 -4.36
C GLN A 65 -9.12 -14.81 -3.64
N PRO A 66 -7.83 -14.45 -3.53
CA PRO A 66 -6.86 -15.27 -2.81
C PRO A 66 -7.16 -15.24 -1.30
N PRO A 67 -7.17 -16.39 -0.60
CA PRO A 67 -7.34 -16.39 0.85
C PRO A 67 -6.13 -15.72 1.53
N GLN A 68 -6.40 -14.78 2.44
CA GLN A 68 -5.37 -13.99 3.12
C GLN A 68 -4.90 -14.60 4.45
N ASN A 69 -5.31 -15.83 4.80
CA ASN A 69 -4.78 -16.55 5.97
C ASN A 69 -3.42 -17.15 5.62
N ASP A 70 -2.39 -16.89 6.43
CA ASP A 70 -0.99 -17.22 6.12
C ASP A 70 -0.59 -18.70 6.32
N ASP A 71 -1.54 -19.59 6.62
CA ASP A 71 -1.32 -20.97 7.10
C ASP A 71 -1.62 -22.10 6.06
N VAL A 72 -1.75 -21.80 4.75
CA VAL A 72 -1.96 -22.86 3.72
C VAL A 72 -1.09 -22.69 2.48
N ALA A 73 0.00 -23.47 2.41
CA ALA A 73 0.83 -23.57 1.22
C ALA A 73 0.19 -24.48 0.15
N PHE A 74 -0.07 -23.93 -1.05
CA PHE A 74 -0.49 -24.70 -2.23
C PHE A 74 0.62 -24.74 -3.29
N VAL A 75 0.97 -25.94 -3.74
CA VAL A 75 1.93 -26.16 -4.83
C VAL A 75 1.19 -26.18 -6.17
N LEU A 76 1.56 -25.30 -7.10
CA LEU A 76 1.11 -25.31 -8.49
C LEU A 76 2.23 -25.79 -9.42
N PRO A 77 1.91 -26.49 -10.53
CA PRO A 77 2.92 -27.08 -11.42
C PRO A 77 3.66 -26.04 -12.26
N LYS A 78 4.94 -26.30 -12.56
CA LYS A 78 5.75 -25.49 -13.47
C LYS A 78 5.25 -25.61 -14.92
N LEU A 79 5.27 -24.49 -15.64
CA LEU A 79 5.28 -24.43 -17.10
C LEU A 79 6.70 -24.07 -17.59
N PRO A 80 7.09 -24.44 -18.83
CA PRO A 80 8.46 -24.35 -19.32
C PRO A 80 8.95 -22.92 -19.53
N SER A 81 10.28 -22.75 -19.51
CA SER A 81 10.97 -21.46 -19.67
C SER A 81 11.02 -20.96 -21.11
N ILE A 82 10.81 -19.66 -21.28
CA ILE A 82 11.20 -18.91 -22.48
C ILE A 82 12.74 -18.86 -22.50
N SER A 83 13.35 -19.76 -23.28
CA SER A 83 14.81 -19.88 -23.43
C SER A 83 15.26 -19.99 -24.89
N GLU A 84 14.36 -19.67 -25.82
CA GLU A 84 14.59 -19.59 -27.26
C GLU A 84 13.89 -18.33 -27.79
N PHE A 85 14.59 -17.18 -27.86
CA PHE A 85 14.36 -16.01 -28.76
C PHE A 85 15.20 -14.78 -28.36
N ILE A 86 16.53 -14.91 -28.24
CA ILE A 86 17.45 -13.73 -28.21
C ILE A 86 18.70 -13.99 -29.07
N ALA A 87 18.74 -13.30 -30.20
CA ALA A 87 19.90 -12.96 -31.05
C ALA A 87 19.36 -11.91 -32.05
N GLU A 88 20.03 -10.80 -32.37
CA GLU A 88 21.37 -10.30 -32.02
C GLU A 88 21.29 -8.79 -31.69
N LEU A 89 22.33 -8.25 -31.04
CA LEU A 89 23.06 -7.00 -31.37
C LEU A 89 23.71 -6.36 -30.14
N ASP A 90 24.97 -5.95 -30.30
CA ASP A 90 25.86 -5.31 -29.31
C ASP A 90 26.67 -4.20 -30.02
N HIS A 91 27.19 -3.20 -29.26
CA HIS A 91 28.45 -2.45 -29.45
C HIS A 91 28.41 -0.99 -28.88
N GLY A 92 29.51 -0.53 -28.27
CA GLY A 92 29.79 0.88 -27.87
C GLY A 92 29.40 1.21 -26.41
N SER A 93 30.27 1.53 -25.44
CA SER A 93 31.45 2.43 -25.35
C SER A 93 31.15 3.92 -25.67
N GLU A 94 31.59 4.94 -24.89
CA GLU A 94 32.42 4.94 -23.66
C GLU A 94 32.40 6.30 -22.89
N MET A 95 32.49 6.26 -21.55
CA MET A 95 33.17 7.18 -20.60
C MET A 95 32.94 8.73 -20.51
N VAL A 96 33.46 9.29 -19.39
CA VAL A 96 33.80 10.71 -19.05
C VAL A 96 32.79 11.63 -18.30
N ALA A 97 32.84 11.51 -16.96
CA ALA A 97 33.14 12.56 -15.96
C ALA A 97 32.36 13.92 -15.84
N SER A 98 31.74 14.08 -14.66
CA SER A 98 31.76 15.24 -13.73
C SER A 98 31.81 16.71 -14.19
N LEU A 99 30.93 17.53 -13.61
CA LEU A 99 31.21 18.91 -13.16
C LEU A 99 30.39 19.23 -11.90
N VAL A 100 30.90 20.14 -11.05
CA VAL A 100 30.40 20.54 -9.72
C VAL A 100 30.66 22.05 -9.55
N GLU A 101 29.95 22.69 -8.60
CA GLU A 101 30.02 24.14 -8.27
C GLU A 101 29.45 25.06 -9.39
N GLU A 102 28.95 26.26 -9.13
CA GLU A 102 28.82 27.03 -7.87
C GLU A 102 27.58 27.94 -7.91
N ASN A 103 26.99 28.30 -6.75
CA ASN A 103 26.64 29.69 -6.34
C ASN A 103 25.64 29.72 -5.17
N ALA A 104 25.93 30.55 -4.16
CA ALA A 104 24.98 30.89 -3.09
C ALA A 104 25.22 32.33 -2.59
N SER A 105 24.20 33.20 -2.66
CA SER A 105 24.23 34.50 -1.97
C SER A 105 22.88 35.21 -1.88
N ASN A 106 22.25 35.21 -0.70
CA ASN A 106 22.05 36.41 0.14
C ASN A 106 21.13 36.15 1.36
N ARG A 107 21.18 37.03 2.37
CA ARG A 107 20.42 36.95 3.63
C ARG A 107 19.94 38.34 4.12
N GLY A 108 18.82 38.35 4.84
CA GLY A 108 18.32 39.50 5.63
C GLY A 108 16.98 40.05 5.12
N LYS A 109 16.07 40.58 5.95
CA LYS A 109 16.07 40.81 7.41
C LYS A 109 14.67 40.49 8.01
N SER A 110 14.52 40.63 9.33
CA SER A 110 13.33 40.29 10.15
C SER A 110 12.56 41.53 10.66
N GLU A 111 11.54 41.28 11.50
CA GLU A 111 10.63 42.22 12.24
C GLU A 111 9.36 42.63 11.46
N SER A 112 8.15 42.69 12.05
CA SER A 112 7.63 42.19 13.35
C SER A 112 6.09 41.99 13.32
N ARG A 113 5.50 41.49 14.42
CA ARG A 113 4.06 41.21 14.64
C ARG A 113 3.17 42.49 14.56
N ASP A 114 1.82 42.47 14.50
CA ASP A 114 0.79 41.65 15.18
C ASP A 114 -0.57 41.55 14.41
N GLU A 115 -1.41 40.59 14.86
CA GLU A 115 -2.88 40.39 14.65
C GLU A 115 -3.51 40.40 13.23
N ILE A 116 -4.33 39.38 12.93
CA ILE A 116 -4.83 39.04 11.58
C ILE A 116 -6.35 38.74 11.57
N PRO A 117 -7.14 39.24 10.58
CA PRO A 117 -8.58 38.95 10.44
C PRO A 117 -8.91 37.66 9.66
N VAL A 118 -10.19 37.27 9.69
CA VAL A 118 -10.76 36.05 9.06
C VAL A 118 -10.62 35.98 7.52
N SER A 119 -10.15 37.05 6.87
CA SER A 119 -9.81 37.07 5.44
C SER A 119 -8.60 36.18 5.09
N GLU A 120 -7.68 35.93 6.01
CA GLU A 120 -6.41 35.25 5.73
C GLU A 120 -6.51 33.70 5.65
N LEU A 121 -7.72 33.14 5.71
CA LEU A 121 -7.98 31.71 5.50
C LEU A 121 -8.02 31.28 4.02
N LEU A 122 -7.84 32.23 3.08
CA LEU A 122 -7.79 31.95 1.63
C LEU A 122 -6.37 32.05 1.05
N ASP A 123 -5.50 32.87 1.63
CA ASP A 123 -4.15 33.12 1.11
C ASP A 123 -3.11 32.16 1.72
N LEU A 124 -3.42 30.86 1.71
CA LEU A 124 -2.40 29.80 1.74
C LEU A 124 -1.69 29.71 0.38
N GLU A 125 -1.16 30.84 -0.08
CA GLU A 125 -0.32 30.94 -1.26
C GLU A 125 1.06 30.37 -0.91
N ILE A 126 1.12 29.03 -0.78
CA ILE A 126 2.34 28.26 -0.92
C ILE A 126 2.96 28.75 -2.22
N ARG A 127 4.09 29.46 -2.11
CA ARG A 127 4.71 30.17 -3.23
C ARG A 127 5.35 29.16 -4.18
N TRP A 128 4.49 28.52 -4.97
CA TRP A 128 4.84 27.53 -5.99
C TRP A 128 5.94 28.14 -6.86
N PRO A 129 7.04 27.43 -7.14
CA PRO A 129 8.10 27.99 -7.96
C PRO A 129 7.56 28.41 -9.33
N GLU A 130 7.81 29.66 -9.73
CA GLU A 130 7.42 30.26 -11.02
C GLU A 130 8.13 29.62 -12.25
N ARG A 131 8.54 28.35 -12.13
CA ARG A 131 9.44 27.62 -13.03
C ARG A 131 8.87 26.30 -13.55
N ALA A 132 7.64 25.92 -13.18
CA ALA A 132 7.20 24.51 -13.28
C ALA A 132 5.87 24.25 -14.00
N SER A 133 4.83 25.08 -13.84
CA SER A 133 3.49 24.90 -14.45
C SER A 133 3.12 26.07 -15.37
N GLN A 134 2.25 25.85 -16.37
CA GLN A 134 1.96 26.84 -17.42
C GLN A 134 1.20 28.06 -16.89
N SER A 135 0.43 27.92 -15.81
CA SER A 135 -0.29 29.01 -15.15
C SER A 135 0.43 29.59 -13.93
N GLY A 136 1.59 29.03 -13.54
CA GLY A 136 2.24 29.31 -12.25
C GLY A 136 1.49 28.78 -11.02
N SER A 137 0.34 28.12 -11.21
CA SER A 137 -0.50 27.57 -10.14
C SER A 137 -0.07 26.15 -9.75
N PRO A 138 -0.42 25.66 -8.55
CA PRO A 138 -0.30 24.25 -8.21
C PRO A 138 -1.12 23.36 -9.18
N PRO A 139 -0.68 22.12 -9.45
CA PRO A 139 -1.39 21.19 -10.33
C PRO A 139 -2.79 20.83 -9.79
N VAL A 140 -3.74 20.52 -10.68
CA VAL A 140 -5.09 20.07 -10.26
C VAL A 140 -5.15 18.55 -10.04
N VAL A 141 -5.90 18.12 -9.03
CA VAL A 141 -6.24 16.70 -8.82
C VAL A 141 -7.52 16.37 -9.57
N ILE A 142 -7.52 15.28 -10.32
CA ILE A 142 -8.67 14.79 -11.10
C ILE A 142 -8.98 13.36 -10.64
N ALA A 143 -10.20 13.13 -10.13
CA ALA A 143 -10.62 11.86 -9.54
C ALA A 143 -11.37 11.00 -10.57
N ARG A 144 -10.70 9.98 -11.12
CA ARG A 144 -11.20 9.13 -12.22
C ARG A 144 -12.40 8.30 -11.78
N GLY A 145 -13.60 8.69 -12.20
CA GLY A 145 -14.85 8.08 -11.73
C GLY A 145 -15.10 8.32 -10.24
N GLY A 146 -14.54 9.40 -9.68
CA GLY A 146 -14.43 9.59 -8.23
C GLY A 146 -13.28 8.77 -7.63
N PHE A 147 -13.51 8.16 -6.48
CA PHE A 147 -12.57 7.29 -5.78
C PHE A 147 -12.75 5.81 -6.19
N SER A 148 -12.60 5.54 -7.49
CA SER A 148 -12.71 4.22 -8.11
C SER A 148 -11.69 3.19 -7.61
N GLY A 149 -10.68 3.64 -6.84
CA GLY A 149 -9.73 2.80 -6.11
C GLY A 149 -10.36 1.95 -4.99
N ILE A 150 -11.57 2.28 -4.55
CA ILE A 150 -12.30 1.59 -3.47
C ILE A 150 -13.70 1.17 -3.92
N PHE A 151 -14.49 2.13 -4.43
CA PHE A 151 -15.86 1.90 -4.87
C PHE A 151 -15.95 1.53 -6.35
N PRO A 152 -17.08 0.99 -6.84
CA PRO A 152 -17.38 0.92 -8.26
C PRO A 152 -17.25 2.31 -8.91
N ASP A 153 -16.62 2.37 -10.08
CA ASP A 153 -16.38 3.61 -10.82
C ASP A 153 -17.68 4.37 -11.08
N SER A 154 -17.63 5.70 -10.96
CA SER A 154 -18.75 6.61 -11.22
C SER A 154 -19.99 6.37 -10.33
N SER A 155 -19.87 5.57 -9.27
CA SER A 155 -20.88 5.46 -8.23
C SER A 155 -20.95 6.72 -7.36
N ILE A 156 -22.10 6.94 -6.73
CA ILE A 156 -22.32 8.09 -5.84
C ILE A 156 -21.32 8.14 -4.68
N ASP A 157 -20.94 6.98 -4.12
CA ASP A 157 -19.98 6.91 -3.02
C ASP A 157 -18.53 7.04 -3.49
N ALA A 158 -18.19 6.65 -4.72
CA ALA A 158 -16.90 6.98 -5.32
C ALA A 158 -16.73 8.51 -5.42
N TYR A 159 -17.71 9.23 -5.97
CA TYR A 159 -17.66 10.69 -6.05
C TYR A 159 -17.65 11.34 -4.67
N ASN A 160 -18.52 10.91 -3.75
CA ASN A 160 -18.55 11.45 -2.38
C ASN A 160 -17.24 11.22 -1.62
N LEU A 161 -16.58 10.05 -1.76
CA LEU A 161 -15.30 9.81 -1.09
C LEU A 161 -14.19 10.72 -1.63
N ALA A 162 -14.12 10.95 -2.95
CA ALA A 162 -13.16 11.89 -3.53
C ALA A 162 -13.38 13.33 -3.02
N LEU A 163 -14.62 13.79 -2.95
CA LEU A 163 -14.97 15.09 -2.36
C LEU A 163 -14.63 15.18 -0.85
N ALA A 164 -14.69 14.05 -0.14
CA ALA A 164 -14.44 14.00 1.30
C ALA A 164 -12.96 13.80 1.68
N THR A 165 -12.08 13.42 0.74
CA THR A 165 -10.67 13.07 1.04
C THR A 165 -9.63 13.86 0.22
N SER A 166 -10.01 14.48 -0.90
CA SER A 166 -9.10 15.21 -1.79
C SER A 166 -8.91 16.69 -1.42
N VAL A 167 -8.18 17.45 -2.24
CA VAL A 167 -8.13 18.91 -2.19
C VAL A 167 -9.51 19.52 -2.47
N PRO A 168 -9.85 20.69 -1.90
CA PRO A 168 -11.18 21.31 -2.10
C PRO A 168 -11.54 21.53 -3.57
N ASN A 169 -10.54 21.85 -4.41
CA ASN A 169 -10.66 22.10 -5.84
C ASN A 169 -10.42 20.85 -6.72
N VAL A 170 -10.61 19.64 -6.19
CA VAL A 170 -10.60 18.39 -6.97
C VAL A 170 -11.53 18.49 -8.18
N ILE A 171 -11.24 17.77 -9.24
CA ILE A 171 -12.07 17.72 -10.45
C ILE A 171 -12.68 16.33 -10.57
N LEU A 172 -14.00 16.25 -10.64
CA LEU A 172 -14.70 14.97 -10.83
C LEU A 172 -14.67 14.59 -12.31
N TRP A 173 -14.14 13.41 -12.61
CA TRP A 173 -14.06 12.88 -13.97
C TRP A 173 -15.21 11.93 -14.25
N CYS A 174 -15.89 12.17 -15.37
CA CYS A 174 -16.97 11.35 -15.92
C CYS A 174 -16.61 10.93 -17.34
N ASP A 175 -16.48 9.62 -17.57
CA ASP A 175 -16.47 9.05 -18.92
C ASP A 175 -17.90 9.05 -19.47
N VAL A 176 -18.16 9.86 -20.50
CA VAL A 176 -19.51 10.10 -21.02
C VAL A 176 -19.87 9.04 -22.05
N GLN A 177 -20.91 8.28 -21.74
CA GLN A 177 -21.65 7.45 -22.69
C GLN A 177 -23.05 8.03 -22.89
N LEU A 178 -23.69 7.75 -24.03
CA LEU A 178 -25.09 8.13 -24.29
C LEU A 178 -26.01 6.92 -24.20
N THR A 179 -27.20 7.12 -23.60
CA THR A 179 -28.32 6.20 -23.73
C THR A 179 -29.05 6.37 -25.06
N LYS A 180 -29.96 5.44 -25.37
CA LYS A 180 -30.80 5.44 -26.58
C LYS A 180 -31.75 6.64 -26.67
N ASP A 181 -32.12 7.20 -25.53
CA ASP A 181 -32.93 8.42 -25.37
C ASP A 181 -32.06 9.70 -25.20
N GLU A 182 -30.83 9.68 -25.72
CA GLU A 182 -29.86 10.80 -25.77
C GLU A 182 -29.41 11.37 -24.42
N VAL A 183 -29.60 10.65 -23.30
CA VAL A 183 -29.14 11.08 -21.98
C VAL A 183 -27.68 10.68 -21.75
N GLY A 184 -26.86 11.60 -21.24
CA GLY A 184 -25.47 11.33 -20.88
C GLY A 184 -25.35 10.66 -19.52
N ILE A 185 -24.67 9.51 -19.48
CA ILE A 185 -24.31 8.78 -18.25
C ILE A 185 -22.80 8.78 -18.03
N CYS A 186 -22.39 8.66 -16.77
CA CYS A 186 -20.99 8.49 -16.38
C CYS A 186 -20.69 6.99 -16.21
N PHE A 187 -19.89 6.43 -17.12
CA PHE A 187 -19.54 5.01 -17.13
C PHE A 187 -18.23 4.75 -17.89
N PRO A 188 -17.23 4.04 -17.31
CA PRO A 188 -15.84 4.05 -17.79
C PRO A 188 -15.56 3.20 -19.03
N ASP A 189 -16.44 2.26 -19.37
CA ASP A 189 -16.26 1.31 -20.49
C ASP A 189 -17.33 1.54 -21.58
N LEU A 190 -17.15 0.99 -22.77
CA LEU A 190 -18.18 0.95 -23.81
C LEU A 190 -19.15 -0.23 -23.61
N LYS A 191 -18.70 -1.30 -22.93
CA LYS A 191 -19.51 -2.45 -22.55
C LYS A 191 -20.00 -2.33 -21.11
N LEU A 192 -21.31 -2.19 -20.93
CA LEU A 192 -21.95 -2.14 -19.61
C LEU A 192 -21.63 -3.40 -18.77
N ASP A 193 -21.53 -4.57 -19.39
CA ASP A 193 -21.23 -5.84 -18.69
C ASP A 193 -19.78 -5.97 -18.18
N ASN A 194 -18.91 -4.98 -18.40
CA ASN A 194 -17.58 -4.93 -17.77
C ASN A 194 -17.61 -4.40 -16.32
N ALA A 195 -18.60 -3.59 -15.96
CA ALA A 195 -18.72 -2.98 -14.62
C ALA A 195 -20.17 -2.84 -14.11
N THR A 196 -21.10 -3.70 -14.57
CA THR A 196 -22.49 -3.76 -14.06
C THR A 196 -23.01 -5.20 -13.97
N ASP A 197 -24.18 -5.37 -13.35
CA ASP A 197 -24.96 -6.61 -13.33
C ASP A 197 -25.84 -6.85 -14.58
N ILE A 198 -25.75 -6.01 -15.62
CA ILE A 198 -26.68 -6.01 -16.76
C ILE A 198 -26.76 -7.36 -17.49
N SER A 199 -25.69 -8.15 -17.49
CA SER A 199 -25.64 -9.49 -18.08
C SER A 199 -26.48 -10.54 -17.32
N PHE A 200 -26.80 -10.28 -16.05
CA PHE A 200 -27.69 -11.12 -15.23
C PHE A 200 -29.15 -10.68 -15.35
N LEU A 201 -29.40 -9.37 -15.51
CA LEU A 201 -30.74 -8.81 -15.70
C LEU A 201 -31.27 -9.05 -17.13
N TYR A 202 -30.41 -8.93 -18.15
CA TYR A 202 -30.77 -9.06 -19.56
C TYR A 202 -29.93 -10.13 -20.31
N PRO A 203 -29.85 -11.38 -19.84
CA PRO A 203 -28.88 -12.39 -20.28
C PRO A 203 -28.97 -12.79 -21.77
N LEU A 204 -30.09 -12.49 -22.44
CA LEU A 204 -30.31 -12.79 -23.86
C LEU A 204 -30.18 -11.56 -24.78
N SER A 205 -29.96 -10.36 -24.23
CA SER A 205 -30.00 -9.09 -24.98
C SER A 205 -28.65 -8.63 -25.54
N ALA A 206 -27.56 -9.34 -25.25
CA ALA A 206 -26.21 -8.99 -25.71
C ALA A 206 -26.12 -8.92 -27.24
N LYS A 207 -25.94 -7.71 -27.77
CA LYS A 207 -25.76 -7.44 -29.20
C LYS A 207 -24.29 -7.58 -29.60
N ASN A 208 -24.02 -7.55 -30.90
CA ASN A 208 -22.69 -7.63 -31.48
C ASN A 208 -22.51 -6.51 -32.51
N TYR A 209 -21.48 -5.68 -32.33
CA TYR A 209 -21.20 -4.50 -33.13
C TYR A 209 -19.76 -4.54 -33.67
N SER A 210 -19.49 -3.82 -34.77
CA SER A 210 -18.13 -3.71 -35.31
C SER A 210 -17.44 -2.45 -34.76
N LEU A 211 -16.54 -2.65 -33.79
CA LEU A 211 -15.69 -1.60 -33.23
C LEU A 211 -14.36 -1.59 -33.99
N ASN A 212 -14.12 -0.57 -34.81
CA ASN A 212 -12.90 -0.45 -35.63
C ASN A 212 -12.60 -1.72 -36.46
N GLY A 213 -13.64 -2.37 -36.99
CA GLY A 213 -13.59 -3.64 -37.72
C GLY A 213 -13.71 -4.90 -36.84
N ILE A 214 -13.43 -4.82 -35.54
CA ILE A 214 -13.48 -5.96 -34.61
C ILE A 214 -14.93 -6.21 -34.19
N GLN A 215 -15.41 -7.45 -34.34
CA GLN A 215 -16.73 -7.85 -33.87
C GLN A 215 -16.71 -7.98 -32.33
N THR A 216 -17.44 -7.10 -31.64
CA THR A 216 -17.49 -7.02 -30.19
C THR A 216 -18.91 -7.28 -29.71
N LYS A 217 -19.09 -8.39 -28.97
CA LYS A 217 -20.34 -8.74 -28.31
C LYS A 217 -20.38 -8.19 -26.88
N GLY A 218 -21.51 -7.60 -26.49
CA GLY A 218 -21.70 -7.02 -25.17
C GLY A 218 -23.09 -6.39 -24.99
N TRP A 219 -23.23 -5.63 -23.91
CA TRP A 219 -24.38 -4.76 -23.64
C TRP A 219 -23.89 -3.31 -23.72
N PHE A 220 -24.60 -2.44 -24.44
CA PHE A 220 -24.15 -1.08 -24.75
C PHE A 220 -25.21 -0.06 -24.33
N SER A 221 -24.81 1.11 -23.82
CA SER A 221 -25.74 2.12 -23.28
C SER A 221 -26.78 2.59 -24.29
N PHE A 222 -26.39 2.76 -25.55
CA PHE A 222 -27.26 3.20 -26.66
C PHE A 222 -28.30 2.16 -27.10
N ASP A 223 -28.26 0.94 -26.56
CA ASP A 223 -29.31 -0.06 -26.80
C ASP A 223 -30.56 0.14 -25.91
N TYR A 224 -30.40 0.90 -24.82
CA TYR A 224 -31.35 1.04 -23.73
C TYR A 224 -31.71 2.51 -23.48
N ASN A 225 -32.97 2.78 -23.19
CA ASN A 225 -33.38 4.07 -22.61
C ASN A 225 -32.88 4.15 -21.15
N LEU A 226 -32.68 5.35 -20.60
CA LEU A 226 -32.23 5.50 -19.21
C LEU A 226 -33.17 4.79 -18.21
N THR A 227 -34.48 4.78 -18.47
CA THR A 227 -35.46 4.07 -17.65
C THR A 227 -35.31 2.54 -17.67
N GLU A 228 -34.72 1.98 -18.73
CA GLU A 228 -34.42 0.54 -18.84
C GLU A 228 -33.11 0.19 -18.07
N LEU A 229 -32.26 1.18 -17.79
CA LEU A 229 -31.04 1.03 -16.99
C LEU A 229 -31.26 1.32 -15.48
N ALA A 230 -32.49 1.64 -15.06
CA ALA A 230 -32.79 2.08 -13.70
C ALA A 230 -32.53 1.02 -12.61
N ASP A 231 -32.73 -0.27 -12.95
CA ASP A 231 -32.46 -1.41 -12.07
C ASP A 231 -31.03 -1.97 -12.18
N VAL A 232 -30.19 -1.41 -13.08
CA VAL A 232 -28.82 -1.89 -13.34
C VAL A 232 -27.85 -1.36 -12.29
N SER A 233 -27.17 -2.28 -11.60
CA SER A 233 -26.20 -1.98 -10.53
C SER A 233 -24.76 -1.91 -11.06
N LEU A 234 -24.00 -0.90 -10.65
CA LEU A 234 -22.55 -0.80 -10.82
C LEU A 234 -21.82 -1.80 -9.92
N PHE A 235 -20.83 -2.49 -10.45
CA PHE A 235 -19.94 -3.43 -9.76
C PHE A 235 -18.46 -3.02 -9.92
N GLN A 236 -17.59 -3.51 -9.04
CA GLN A 236 -16.14 -3.29 -9.15
C GLN A 236 -15.56 -4.02 -10.37
N GLY A 237 -15.24 -3.25 -11.42
CA GLY A 237 -14.68 -3.75 -12.68
C GLY A 237 -13.20 -4.17 -12.56
N VAL A 238 -12.46 -3.66 -11.58
CA VAL A 238 -11.06 -4.04 -11.34
C VAL A 238 -11.01 -5.18 -10.33
N TYR A 239 -10.94 -6.43 -10.80
CA TYR A 239 -11.07 -7.64 -9.95
C TYR A 239 -9.95 -7.85 -8.90
N THR A 240 -8.93 -7.00 -8.84
CA THR A 240 -7.94 -6.96 -7.75
C THR A 240 -8.38 -6.07 -6.57
N ARG A 241 -9.36 -5.18 -6.77
CA ARG A 241 -9.99 -4.35 -5.73
C ARG A 241 -11.11 -5.11 -5.02
N THR A 242 -11.55 -4.60 -3.87
CA THR A 242 -12.63 -5.23 -3.10
C THR A 242 -13.98 -5.20 -3.83
N SER A 243 -14.66 -6.34 -3.91
CA SER A 243 -16.04 -6.43 -4.41
C SER A 243 -17.09 -6.38 -3.29
N SER A 244 -16.72 -5.98 -2.07
CA SER A 244 -17.68 -5.84 -0.95
C SER A 244 -18.77 -4.80 -1.22
N TYR A 245 -18.51 -3.83 -2.11
CA TYR A 245 -19.45 -2.79 -2.49
C TYR A 245 -20.36 -3.15 -3.68
N ASP A 246 -20.15 -4.28 -4.36
CA ASP A 246 -21.04 -4.76 -5.42
C ASP A 246 -22.49 -4.91 -4.90
N GLY A 247 -22.62 -5.35 -3.64
CA GLY A 247 -23.91 -5.51 -2.96
C GLY A 247 -24.62 -4.23 -2.54
N ASN A 248 -24.09 -3.05 -2.84
CA ASN A 248 -24.71 -1.76 -2.50
C ASN A 248 -25.78 -1.31 -3.51
N HIS A 249 -25.87 -1.96 -4.68
CA HIS A 249 -26.82 -1.62 -5.74
C HIS A 249 -26.75 -0.14 -6.18
N PHE A 250 -25.54 0.37 -6.37
CA PHE A 250 -25.33 1.71 -6.90
C PHE A 250 -25.81 1.79 -8.35
N ARG A 251 -26.89 2.52 -8.63
CA ARG A 251 -27.33 2.79 -10.01
C ARG A 251 -26.28 3.55 -10.81
N ILE A 252 -26.35 3.43 -12.13
CA ILE A 252 -25.66 4.33 -13.07
C ILE A 252 -26.13 5.79 -12.82
N LEU A 253 -25.18 6.75 -12.82
CA LEU A 253 -25.45 8.18 -12.66
C LEU A 253 -25.50 8.89 -14.02
N THR A 254 -26.38 9.89 -14.17
CA THR A 254 -26.33 10.81 -15.30
C THR A 254 -25.26 11.88 -15.07
N VAL A 255 -24.82 12.57 -16.13
CA VAL A 255 -23.94 13.74 -15.98
C VAL A 255 -24.59 14.80 -15.08
N GLU A 256 -25.89 15.03 -15.21
CA GLU A 256 -26.64 15.97 -14.38
C GLU A 256 -26.70 15.54 -12.91
N ASP A 257 -26.60 14.24 -12.59
CA ASP A 257 -26.44 13.78 -11.21
C ASP A 257 -25.08 14.18 -10.63
N VAL A 258 -24.00 14.02 -11.39
CA VAL A 258 -22.66 14.48 -10.97
C VAL A 258 -22.61 16.01 -10.87
N VAL A 259 -23.30 16.73 -11.76
CA VAL A 259 -23.47 18.21 -11.68
C VAL A 259 -24.13 18.66 -10.37
N LYS A 260 -25.01 17.85 -9.76
CA LYS A 260 -25.62 18.19 -8.45
C LYS A 260 -24.63 18.10 -7.29
N LEU A 261 -23.52 17.37 -7.46
CA LEU A 261 -22.41 17.26 -6.51
C LEU A 261 -21.44 18.45 -6.66
N VAL A 262 -21.18 18.90 -7.89
CA VAL A 262 -20.22 19.98 -8.15
C VAL A 262 -20.81 21.39 -7.99
N LYS A 263 -20.66 21.98 -6.80
CA LYS A 263 -21.21 23.31 -6.47
C LYS A 263 -20.13 24.32 -6.07
N PRO A 264 -20.26 25.62 -6.40
CA PRO A 264 -19.31 26.65 -5.95
C PRO A 264 -19.15 26.67 -4.41
N PRO A 265 -17.94 26.98 -3.88
CA PRO A 265 -16.77 27.50 -4.60
C PRO A 265 -15.89 26.45 -5.30
N SER A 266 -16.13 25.15 -5.10
CA SER A 266 -15.44 24.05 -5.78
C SER A 266 -16.25 22.77 -5.61
N PRO A 267 -16.34 21.89 -6.61
CA PRO A 267 -15.23 21.45 -7.49
C PRO A 267 -15.51 21.61 -9.00
N GLY A 268 -14.53 21.23 -9.83
CA GLY A 268 -14.66 21.20 -11.29
C GLY A 268 -15.29 19.91 -11.83
N LEU A 269 -15.81 19.96 -13.06
CA LEU A 269 -16.31 18.80 -13.80
C LEU A 269 -15.47 18.56 -15.07
N TRP A 270 -15.02 17.32 -15.25
CA TRP A 270 -14.31 16.86 -16.44
C TRP A 270 -15.14 15.82 -17.17
N LEU A 271 -15.45 16.07 -18.45
CA LEU A 271 -16.20 15.15 -19.31
C LEU A 271 -15.26 14.54 -20.35
N ASN A 272 -15.00 13.23 -20.27
CA ASN A 272 -14.21 12.53 -21.28
C ASN A 272 -15.12 11.78 -22.26
N VAL A 273 -14.99 12.09 -23.55
CA VAL A 273 -15.77 11.47 -24.64
C VAL A 273 -14.90 10.50 -25.41
N GLN A 274 -15.32 9.24 -25.48
CA GLN A 274 -14.64 8.19 -26.24
C GLN A 274 -15.54 7.67 -27.36
N ASN A 275 -14.95 7.12 -28.44
CA ASN A 275 -15.67 6.39 -29.49
C ASN A 275 -16.77 7.20 -30.24
N GLU A 276 -16.67 8.53 -30.35
CA GLU A 276 -17.69 9.37 -31.01
C GLU A 276 -18.05 8.87 -32.43
N ALA A 277 -17.06 8.50 -33.25
CA ALA A 277 -17.29 7.95 -34.59
C ALA A 277 -18.13 6.65 -34.61
N PHE A 278 -18.21 5.91 -33.50
CA PHE A 278 -19.08 4.75 -33.33
C PHE A 278 -20.44 5.12 -32.70
N ILE A 279 -20.48 6.09 -31.79
CA ILE A 279 -21.73 6.68 -31.25
C ILE A 279 -22.57 7.28 -32.38
N GLN A 280 -21.93 7.99 -33.33
CA GLN A 280 -22.57 8.55 -34.52
C GLN A 280 -23.18 7.48 -35.45
N GLN A 281 -22.60 6.28 -35.52
CA GLN A 281 -23.17 5.16 -36.29
C GLN A 281 -24.49 4.65 -35.69
N GLN A 282 -24.75 4.93 -34.40
CA GLN A 282 -26.03 4.63 -33.75
C GLN A 282 -27.05 5.77 -33.89
N ASN A 283 -26.75 6.81 -34.70
CA ASN A 283 -27.52 8.05 -34.89
C ASN A 283 -27.57 8.99 -33.66
N LEU A 284 -26.73 8.75 -32.66
CA LEU A 284 -26.57 9.62 -31.49
C LEU A 284 -25.48 10.67 -31.74
N SER A 285 -25.40 11.71 -30.89
CA SER A 285 -24.36 12.74 -31.03
C SER A 285 -23.96 13.36 -29.70
N THR A 286 -22.73 13.07 -29.24
CA THR A 286 -22.21 13.64 -27.99
C THR A 286 -22.03 15.15 -28.10
N LYS A 287 -21.74 15.66 -29.32
CA LYS A 287 -21.75 17.11 -29.59
C LYS A 287 -23.12 17.76 -29.32
N ARG A 288 -24.24 17.10 -29.64
CA ARG A 288 -25.58 17.64 -29.34
C ARG A 288 -25.83 17.67 -27.83
N PHE A 289 -25.53 16.57 -27.14
CA PHE A 289 -25.65 16.46 -25.69
C PHE A 289 -24.81 17.52 -24.95
N LEU A 290 -23.55 17.69 -25.33
CA LEU A 290 -22.67 18.75 -24.79
C LEU A 290 -23.20 20.16 -25.07
N SER A 291 -23.78 20.40 -26.25
CA SER A 291 -24.43 21.68 -26.58
C SER A 291 -25.65 21.93 -25.68
N TYR A 292 -26.44 20.89 -25.38
CA TYR A 292 -27.54 20.97 -24.43
C TYR A 292 -27.04 21.35 -23.02
N LEU A 293 -26.03 20.66 -22.47
CA LEU A 293 -25.44 21.02 -21.17
C LEU A 293 -24.98 22.49 -21.12
N SER A 294 -24.34 22.98 -22.19
CA SER A 294 -23.92 24.38 -22.32
C SER A 294 -25.13 25.35 -22.27
N THR A 295 -26.23 25.04 -22.96
CA THR A 295 -27.47 25.84 -22.89
C THR A 295 -28.20 25.78 -21.54
N GLN A 296 -27.99 24.72 -20.74
CA GLN A 296 -28.48 24.65 -19.36
C GLN A 296 -27.57 25.39 -18.36
N GLY A 297 -26.48 26.02 -18.81
CA GLY A 297 -25.54 26.73 -17.95
C GLY A 297 -24.65 25.82 -17.10
N VAL A 298 -24.49 24.55 -17.50
CA VAL A 298 -23.63 23.59 -16.77
C VAL A 298 -22.17 23.98 -16.93
N SER A 299 -21.51 24.27 -15.81
CA SER A 299 -20.09 24.61 -15.77
C SER A 299 -19.22 23.35 -15.93
N VAL A 300 -18.73 23.12 -17.15
CA VAL A 300 -17.74 22.07 -17.44
C VAL A 300 -16.35 22.70 -17.50
N SER A 301 -15.43 22.25 -16.64
CA SER A 301 -14.06 22.78 -16.55
C SER A 301 -13.18 22.26 -17.68
N TYR A 302 -13.34 20.99 -18.06
CA TYR A 302 -12.56 20.34 -19.09
C TYR A 302 -13.40 19.33 -19.88
N ILE A 303 -13.15 19.26 -21.19
CA ILE A 303 -13.67 18.20 -22.06
C ILE A 303 -12.49 17.54 -22.77
N SER A 304 -12.37 16.23 -22.66
CA SER A 304 -11.30 15.48 -23.33
C SER A 304 -11.82 14.44 -24.30
N SER A 305 -11.00 14.12 -25.30
CA SER A 305 -11.25 13.00 -26.21
C SER A 305 -9.94 12.56 -26.90
N PRO A 306 -9.80 11.28 -27.26
CA PRO A 306 -8.73 10.84 -28.16
C PRO A 306 -9.01 11.10 -29.64
N ASP A 307 -10.21 11.60 -30.00
CA ASP A 307 -10.60 11.87 -31.39
C ASP A 307 -10.34 13.35 -31.77
N VAL A 308 -9.47 13.57 -32.77
CA VAL A 308 -9.08 14.91 -33.24
C VAL A 308 -10.22 15.61 -33.98
N GLY A 309 -11.00 14.86 -34.75
CA GLY A 309 -12.16 15.36 -35.48
C GLY A 309 -13.27 15.81 -34.54
N PHE A 310 -13.53 15.03 -33.49
CA PHE A 310 -14.50 15.39 -32.45
C PHE A 310 -14.10 16.70 -31.74
N LEU A 311 -12.89 16.81 -31.19
CA LEU A 311 -12.43 18.03 -30.49
C LEU A 311 -12.48 19.26 -31.41
N SER A 312 -12.01 19.10 -32.65
CA SER A 312 -12.11 20.15 -33.68
C SER A 312 -13.56 20.57 -33.93
N SER A 313 -14.50 19.62 -33.92
CA SER A 313 -15.93 19.89 -34.14
C SER A 313 -16.63 20.61 -32.98
N ILE A 314 -16.19 20.42 -31.73
CA ILE A 314 -16.80 21.05 -30.54
C ILE A 314 -16.13 22.38 -30.13
N LYS A 315 -15.02 22.77 -30.78
CA LYS A 315 -14.26 24.00 -30.49
C LYS A 315 -15.09 25.29 -30.43
N SER A 316 -16.21 25.36 -31.16
CA SER A 316 -17.11 26.52 -31.17
C SER A 316 -18.32 26.41 -30.23
N VAL A 317 -18.44 25.32 -29.45
CA VAL A 317 -19.58 25.07 -28.53
C VAL A 317 -19.33 25.65 -27.14
N PHE A 318 -18.07 25.71 -26.72
CA PHE A 318 -17.65 26.15 -25.38
C PHE A 318 -16.74 27.38 -25.44
N ASN A 319 -16.74 28.15 -24.35
CA ASN A 319 -15.83 29.28 -24.19
C ASN A 319 -14.45 28.78 -23.72
N PRO A 320 -13.36 28.97 -24.48
CA PRO A 320 -12.03 28.46 -24.13
C PRO A 320 -11.39 29.19 -22.92
N ARG A 321 -12.06 30.19 -22.33
CA ARG A 321 -11.67 30.80 -21.05
C ARG A 321 -12.26 30.10 -19.82
N THR A 322 -13.25 29.22 -19.99
CA THR A 322 -13.96 28.54 -18.90
C THR A 322 -13.94 27.02 -19.02
N THR A 323 -13.74 26.50 -20.25
CA THR A 323 -13.73 25.06 -20.54
C THR A 323 -12.49 24.75 -21.38
N GLY A 324 -11.54 24.01 -20.82
CA GLY A 324 -10.39 23.51 -21.56
C GLY A 324 -10.76 22.34 -22.47
N LEU A 325 -10.20 22.29 -23.68
CA LEU A 325 -10.32 21.14 -24.57
C LEU A 325 -9.01 20.36 -24.56
N VAL A 326 -9.06 19.08 -24.19
CA VAL A 326 -7.85 18.30 -23.84
C VAL A 326 -7.74 17.07 -24.75
N PHE A 327 -6.67 17.00 -25.53
CA PHE A 327 -6.42 15.85 -26.39
C PHE A 327 -5.87 14.69 -25.57
N ARG A 328 -6.61 13.57 -25.50
CA ARG A 328 -6.23 12.38 -24.72
C ARG A 328 -5.42 11.43 -25.58
N PHE A 329 -4.17 11.19 -25.21
CA PHE A 329 -3.33 10.19 -25.85
C PHE A 329 -3.73 8.78 -25.40
N LEU A 330 -3.69 7.83 -26.33
CA LEU A 330 -3.71 6.39 -26.04
C LEU A 330 -2.29 5.82 -26.16
N ARG A 331 -2.08 4.53 -26.46
CA ARG A 331 -0.72 3.98 -26.63
C ARG A 331 -0.03 4.58 -27.87
N GLU A 332 1.29 4.75 -27.82
CA GLU A 332 2.07 5.40 -28.90
C GLU A 332 1.90 4.75 -30.29
N ASN A 333 1.58 3.45 -30.33
CA ASN A 333 1.38 2.66 -31.54
C ASN A 333 -0.09 2.53 -31.98
N GLU A 334 -1.05 3.02 -31.18
CA GLU A 334 -2.45 3.09 -31.59
C GLU A 334 -2.67 4.25 -32.57
N ILE A 335 -3.64 4.09 -33.48
CA ILE A 335 -3.93 5.04 -34.55
C ILE A 335 -5.10 5.94 -34.11
N GLU A 336 -4.95 7.25 -34.33
CA GLU A 336 -6.03 8.23 -34.18
C GLU A 336 -6.87 8.24 -35.47
N PRO A 337 -8.21 8.07 -35.37
CA PRO A 337 -9.04 7.74 -36.52
C PRO A 337 -9.22 8.88 -37.54
N THR A 338 -9.14 10.14 -37.12
CA THR A 338 -9.35 11.29 -38.03
C THR A 338 -8.12 11.58 -38.89
N THR A 339 -6.92 11.51 -38.30
CA THR A 339 -5.65 11.85 -38.95
C THR A 339 -4.93 10.65 -39.55
N ASN A 340 -5.32 9.43 -39.18
CA ASN A 340 -4.65 8.18 -39.54
C ASN A 340 -3.15 8.17 -39.20
N GLN A 341 -2.77 8.90 -38.14
CA GLN A 341 -1.44 8.90 -37.53
C GLN A 341 -1.46 8.16 -36.20
N THR A 342 -0.32 7.66 -35.73
CA THR A 342 -0.25 7.11 -34.37
C THR A 342 -0.16 8.21 -33.32
N TYR A 343 -0.61 7.94 -32.09
CA TYR A 343 -0.48 8.90 -30.98
C TYR A 343 1.00 9.27 -30.71
N GLY A 344 1.95 8.34 -30.92
CA GLY A 344 3.40 8.59 -30.85
C GLY A 344 3.99 9.36 -32.05
N SER A 345 3.20 9.63 -33.09
CA SER A 345 3.49 10.61 -34.14
C SER A 345 2.92 11.98 -33.76
N LEU A 346 1.65 12.02 -33.31
CA LEU A 346 0.97 13.25 -32.89
C LEU A 346 1.66 13.94 -31.71
N SER A 347 2.27 13.19 -30.78
CA SER A 347 3.03 13.74 -29.64
C SER A 347 4.24 14.60 -30.04
N LYS A 348 4.72 14.43 -31.28
CA LYS A 348 5.84 15.19 -31.86
C LYS A 348 5.38 16.44 -32.63
N ASN A 349 4.07 16.68 -32.73
CA ASN A 349 3.48 17.81 -33.42
C ASN A 349 2.49 18.57 -32.52
N LEU A 350 3.01 19.07 -31.40
CA LEU A 350 2.25 19.79 -30.38
C LEU A 350 1.65 21.10 -30.92
N ALA A 351 2.33 21.77 -31.85
CA ALA A 351 1.80 22.94 -32.57
C ALA A 351 0.52 22.63 -33.37
N TYR A 352 0.41 21.44 -33.98
CA TYR A 352 -0.84 21.00 -34.62
C TYR A 352 -1.94 20.75 -33.57
N ILE A 353 -1.63 20.08 -32.47
CA ILE A 353 -2.59 19.83 -31.37
C ILE A 353 -3.12 21.14 -30.79
N ARG A 354 -2.26 22.16 -30.67
CA ARG A 354 -2.62 23.51 -30.22
C ARG A 354 -3.67 24.20 -31.10
N THR A 355 -3.88 23.76 -32.33
CA THR A 355 -4.93 24.30 -33.22
C THR A 355 -6.35 23.93 -32.79
N PHE A 356 -6.54 22.82 -32.07
CA PHE A 356 -7.86 22.36 -31.61
C PHE A 356 -7.99 22.18 -30.09
N ALA A 357 -6.88 21.93 -29.37
CA ALA A 357 -6.85 21.74 -27.93
C ALA A 357 -6.17 22.92 -27.18
N SER A 358 -6.48 23.05 -25.89
CA SER A 358 -5.78 23.88 -24.90
C SER A 358 -4.89 23.07 -23.96
N GLY A 359 -4.94 21.73 -24.03
CA GLY A 359 -4.04 20.86 -23.28
C GLY A 359 -4.00 19.43 -23.83
N ILE A 360 -3.16 18.61 -23.21
CA ILE A 360 -2.98 17.19 -23.51
C ILE A 360 -3.13 16.36 -22.23
N LEU A 361 -3.72 15.17 -22.34
CA LEU A 361 -3.74 14.16 -21.28
C LEU A 361 -2.94 12.96 -21.76
N VAL A 362 -1.84 12.63 -21.08
CA VAL A 362 -0.89 11.59 -21.50
C VAL A 362 -0.75 10.47 -20.47
N PRO A 363 -0.73 9.19 -20.87
CA PRO A 363 -0.27 8.09 -20.02
C PRO A 363 1.13 8.36 -19.49
N LYS A 364 1.37 8.06 -18.20
CA LYS A 364 2.63 8.42 -17.51
C LYS A 364 3.93 8.02 -18.24
N GLY A 365 3.89 6.94 -19.02
CA GLY A 365 5.01 6.47 -19.86
C GLY A 365 5.48 7.45 -20.94
N TYR A 366 4.64 8.37 -21.42
CA TYR A 366 5.05 9.42 -22.37
C TYR A 366 6.01 10.44 -21.74
N ILE A 367 5.91 10.65 -20.42
CA ILE A 367 6.72 11.63 -19.68
C ILE A 367 7.94 10.92 -19.07
N TRP A 368 7.70 9.79 -18.39
CA TRP A 368 8.71 8.93 -17.78
C TRP A 368 8.61 7.51 -18.35
N PRO A 369 9.33 7.22 -19.46
CA PRO A 369 9.33 5.87 -20.04
C PRO A 369 9.94 4.86 -19.06
N VAL A 370 9.44 3.62 -19.11
CA VAL A 370 9.86 2.52 -18.23
C VAL A 370 10.41 1.39 -19.10
N ASP A 371 11.49 0.73 -18.69
CA ASP A 371 12.05 -0.42 -19.41
C ASP A 371 11.28 -1.72 -19.11
N SER A 372 11.60 -2.80 -19.83
CA SER A 372 10.98 -4.12 -19.62
C SER A 372 11.27 -4.76 -18.25
N ASN A 373 12.18 -4.16 -17.47
CA ASN A 373 12.59 -4.60 -16.13
C ASN A 373 11.98 -3.72 -15.01
N LEU A 374 11.10 -2.77 -15.37
CA LEU A 374 10.44 -1.79 -14.51
C LEU A 374 11.35 -0.70 -13.90
N TYR A 375 12.40 -0.26 -14.61
CA TYR A 375 13.20 0.91 -14.25
C TYR A 375 12.87 2.13 -15.12
N LEU A 376 12.95 3.32 -14.53
CA LEU A 376 12.81 4.59 -15.26
C LEU A 376 13.96 4.76 -16.26
N GLN A 377 13.59 5.17 -17.47
CA GLN A 377 14.49 5.71 -18.48
C GLN A 377 14.63 7.24 -18.30
N SER A 378 15.28 7.91 -19.25
CA SER A 378 15.29 9.38 -19.27
C SER A 378 13.90 9.92 -19.58
N TYR A 379 13.46 10.94 -18.83
CA TYR A 379 12.23 11.68 -19.12
C TYR A 379 12.27 12.31 -20.51
N THR A 380 11.09 12.44 -21.13
CA THR A 380 10.95 13.12 -22.43
C THR A 380 10.73 14.62 -22.25
N SER A 381 10.94 15.40 -23.32
CA SER A 381 10.69 16.85 -23.31
C SER A 381 9.21 17.23 -23.44
N ILE A 382 8.29 16.27 -23.54
CA ILE A 382 6.87 16.50 -23.90
C ILE A 382 6.18 17.53 -23.00
N VAL A 383 6.49 17.56 -21.71
CA VAL A 383 5.92 18.52 -20.75
C VAL A 383 6.38 19.94 -21.08
N SER A 384 7.69 20.14 -21.13
CA SER A 384 8.31 21.44 -21.41
C SER A 384 8.02 21.95 -22.83
N ASP A 385 7.84 21.05 -23.81
CA ASP A 385 7.54 21.42 -25.20
C ASP A 385 6.05 21.77 -25.37
N ALA A 386 5.14 21.05 -24.72
CA ALA A 386 3.72 21.42 -24.68
C ALA A 386 3.52 22.76 -23.96
N HIS A 387 4.28 23.00 -22.88
CA HIS A 387 4.29 24.27 -22.17
C HIS A 387 4.69 25.46 -23.05
N LYS A 388 5.72 25.30 -23.92
CA LYS A 388 6.14 26.33 -24.90
C LYS A 388 5.06 26.62 -25.95
N GLU A 389 4.36 25.58 -26.42
CA GLU A 389 3.26 25.70 -27.39
C GLU A 389 1.96 26.26 -26.78
N GLY A 390 1.93 26.54 -25.47
CA GLY A 390 0.72 27.03 -24.81
C GLY A 390 -0.36 25.96 -24.63
N LEU A 391 0.05 24.69 -24.45
CA LEU A 391 -0.79 23.56 -24.03
C LEU A 391 -0.53 23.23 -22.55
N GLN A 392 -1.60 23.02 -21.77
CA GLN A 392 -1.52 22.39 -20.45
C GLN A 392 -1.21 20.89 -20.58
N VAL A 393 -0.60 20.28 -19.57
CA VAL A 393 -0.21 18.87 -19.57
C VAL A 393 -0.78 18.16 -18.35
N PHE A 394 -1.66 17.20 -18.59
CA PHE A 394 -2.26 16.33 -17.59
C PHE A 394 -1.70 14.91 -17.75
N VAL A 395 -1.53 14.18 -16.64
CA VAL A 395 -1.00 12.80 -16.66
C VAL A 395 -2.01 11.78 -16.12
N SER A 396 -2.12 10.64 -16.79
CA SER A 396 -2.93 9.50 -16.36
C SER A 396 -2.10 8.32 -15.85
N ASP A 397 -2.80 7.34 -15.26
CA ASP A 397 -2.27 6.03 -14.85
C ASP A 397 -1.35 6.08 -13.61
N LEU A 398 -1.52 7.14 -12.81
CA LEU A 398 -1.06 7.24 -11.43
C LEU A 398 -2.09 6.56 -10.52
N VAL A 399 -1.82 5.29 -10.18
CA VAL A 399 -2.70 4.42 -9.38
C VAL A 399 -1.88 3.62 -8.38
N ASN A 400 -2.38 3.53 -7.15
CA ASN A 400 -1.62 2.98 -6.01
C ASN A 400 -1.54 1.44 -6.02
N ASP A 401 -2.53 0.75 -6.62
CA ASP A 401 -2.76 -0.69 -6.48
C ASP A 401 -2.18 -1.56 -7.62
N VAL A 402 -1.10 -1.10 -8.25
CA VAL A 402 -0.42 -1.82 -9.34
C VAL A 402 1.10 -1.83 -9.15
N PRO A 403 1.84 -2.78 -9.77
CA PRO A 403 3.29 -2.67 -9.88
C PRO A 403 3.68 -1.47 -10.78
N PHE A 404 4.44 -0.53 -10.21
CA PHE A 404 5.09 0.56 -10.94
C PHE A 404 6.62 0.51 -10.75
N SER A 405 7.35 1.54 -11.18
CA SER A 405 8.81 1.45 -11.32
C SER A 405 9.55 1.22 -9.99
N TYR A 406 10.54 0.33 -10.00
CA TYR A 406 11.44 0.07 -8.88
C TYR A 406 12.25 1.28 -8.43
N ASN A 407 12.36 2.33 -9.24
CA ASN A 407 12.94 3.62 -8.84
C ASN A 407 12.13 4.33 -7.73
N PHE A 408 10.86 3.98 -7.56
CA PHE A 408 9.97 4.53 -6.52
C PHE A 408 9.77 3.58 -5.34
N SER A 409 10.35 2.38 -5.34
CA SER A 409 10.28 1.44 -4.20
C SER A 409 8.85 1.17 -3.68
N TYR A 410 7.88 1.07 -4.60
CA TYR A 410 6.44 0.95 -4.30
C TYR A 410 5.78 2.12 -3.54
N ASP A 411 6.42 3.30 -3.51
CA ASP A 411 5.88 4.53 -2.92
C ASP A 411 5.08 5.35 -3.96
N PRO A 412 3.73 5.38 -3.92
CA PRO A 412 2.91 6.07 -4.93
C PRO A 412 2.97 7.59 -4.79
N LEU A 413 3.27 8.09 -3.59
CA LEU A 413 3.52 9.51 -3.32
C LEU A 413 4.85 9.95 -3.98
N ALA A 414 5.88 9.09 -3.94
CA ALA A 414 7.13 9.32 -4.68
C ALA A 414 6.93 9.31 -6.20
N GLU A 415 6.07 8.42 -6.71
CA GLU A 415 5.70 8.44 -8.13
C GLU A 415 5.00 9.77 -8.47
N CYS A 416 3.98 10.19 -7.71
CA CYS A 416 3.28 11.46 -7.92
C CYS A 416 4.25 12.67 -7.94
N LEU A 417 5.14 12.77 -6.95
CA LEU A 417 6.15 13.84 -6.86
C LEU A 417 7.04 13.91 -8.10
N ALA A 418 7.34 12.78 -8.76
CA ALA A 418 8.15 12.76 -9.98
C ALA A 418 7.48 13.43 -11.20
N PHE A 419 6.18 13.72 -11.15
CA PHE A 419 5.47 14.48 -12.20
C PHE A 419 5.21 15.95 -11.83
N ILE A 420 5.16 16.30 -10.53
CA ILE A 420 4.79 17.65 -10.06
C ILE A 420 5.94 18.46 -9.46
N ASP A 421 6.93 17.81 -8.85
CA ASP A 421 8.04 18.47 -8.15
C ASP A 421 9.32 17.64 -8.24
N ASN A 422 9.89 17.62 -9.44
CA ASN A 422 11.13 16.90 -9.76
C ASN A 422 12.34 17.82 -10.02
N GLY A 423 12.15 19.14 -9.83
CA GLY A 423 13.16 20.17 -10.10
C GLY A 423 13.43 20.49 -11.58
N LYS A 424 12.67 19.90 -12.52
CA LYS A 424 12.85 20.06 -13.99
C LYS A 424 11.56 20.50 -14.71
N PHE A 425 10.40 20.01 -14.28
CA PHE A 425 9.08 20.37 -14.78
C PHE A 425 8.00 20.03 -13.73
N SER A 426 6.80 20.57 -13.92
CA SER A 426 5.55 20.04 -13.34
C SER A 426 4.55 19.76 -14.47
N VAL A 427 3.71 18.74 -14.29
CA VAL A 427 2.42 18.66 -14.99
C VAL A 427 1.46 19.72 -14.44
N ASP A 428 0.42 20.08 -15.18
CA ASP A 428 -0.64 21.00 -14.73
C ASP A 428 -1.80 20.24 -14.02
N GLY A 429 -1.80 18.90 -14.06
CA GLY A 429 -2.69 18.08 -13.22
C GLY A 429 -2.52 16.57 -13.34
N VAL A 430 -3.11 15.85 -12.38
CA VAL A 430 -2.98 14.39 -12.20
C VAL A 430 -4.35 13.72 -12.19
N LEU A 431 -4.56 12.75 -13.09
CA LEU A 431 -5.72 11.86 -13.12
C LEU A 431 -5.43 10.56 -12.37
N SER A 432 -6.19 10.29 -11.31
CA SER A 432 -5.99 9.13 -10.42
C SER A 432 -7.29 8.56 -9.86
N ASP A 433 -7.29 7.27 -9.57
CA ASP A 433 -8.34 6.54 -8.85
C ASP A 433 -8.29 6.77 -7.33
N PHE A 434 -7.15 7.27 -6.84
CA PHE A 434 -6.79 7.42 -5.43
C PHE A 434 -6.48 8.88 -5.10
N SER A 435 -7.46 9.76 -5.32
CA SER A 435 -7.31 11.23 -5.26
C SER A 435 -6.61 11.77 -3.99
N THR A 436 -6.62 11.05 -2.86
CA THR A 436 -5.81 11.33 -1.66
C THR A 436 -4.32 11.49 -1.95
N THR A 437 -3.69 10.57 -2.70
CA THR A 437 -2.23 10.56 -2.92
C THR A 437 -1.72 11.82 -3.62
N PRO A 438 -2.24 12.24 -4.80
CA PRO A 438 -1.82 13.49 -5.42
C PRO A 438 -2.23 14.72 -4.60
N SER A 439 -3.33 14.67 -3.84
CA SER A 439 -3.74 15.77 -2.94
C SER A 439 -2.68 16.03 -1.86
N ALA A 440 -2.20 14.96 -1.22
CA ALA A 440 -1.09 15.04 -0.28
C ALA A 440 0.21 15.46 -1.00
N ALA A 441 0.53 14.85 -2.15
CA ALA A 441 1.74 15.14 -2.92
C ALA A 441 1.88 16.64 -3.23
N ILE A 442 0.80 17.27 -3.72
CA ILE A 442 0.78 18.68 -4.11
C ILE A 442 0.86 19.59 -2.88
N ASN A 443 0.00 19.41 -1.88
CA ASN A 443 -0.14 20.39 -0.79
C ASN A 443 0.79 20.18 0.41
N CYS A 444 1.24 18.94 0.66
CA CYS A 444 1.98 18.60 1.88
C CYS A 444 3.44 18.19 1.64
N PHE A 445 3.76 17.75 0.42
CA PHE A 445 5.05 17.14 0.09
C PHE A 445 5.85 17.83 -1.02
N SER A 446 5.22 18.70 -1.83
CA SER A 446 5.95 19.61 -2.72
C SER A 446 6.72 20.67 -1.90
N GLY A 447 7.78 21.22 -2.48
CA GLY A 447 8.61 22.24 -1.83
C GLY A 447 9.42 21.74 -0.63
N LEU A 448 9.44 20.43 -0.35
CA LEU A 448 10.26 19.85 0.72
C LEU A 448 11.74 19.84 0.33
N GLU A 449 12.45 20.91 0.68
CA GLU A 449 13.92 20.96 0.60
C GLU A 449 14.57 19.78 1.33
N GLY A 450 15.76 19.35 0.89
CA GLY A 450 16.49 18.22 1.50
C GLY A 450 16.78 18.37 3.00
N ASN A 451 16.81 19.61 3.51
CA ASN A 451 17.00 19.95 4.92
C ASN A 451 15.68 20.15 5.70
N ALA A 452 14.52 19.72 5.16
CA ALA A 452 13.22 19.90 5.79
C ALA A 452 13.20 19.37 7.25
N ILE A 453 12.80 20.25 8.17
CA ILE A 453 12.75 19.99 9.60
C ILE A 453 11.62 19.00 9.90
N LYS A 454 11.83 18.07 10.84
CA LYS A 454 10.79 17.15 11.34
C LYS A 454 9.63 17.97 11.96
N GLN A 455 8.39 17.69 11.56
CA GLN A 455 7.20 18.36 12.11
C GLN A 455 6.53 17.57 13.25
N VAL A 456 6.82 16.27 13.35
CA VAL A 456 6.32 15.40 14.43
C VAL A 456 7.48 14.64 15.04
N ASP A 457 7.48 14.52 16.36
CA ASP A 457 8.47 13.74 17.11
C ASP A 457 8.05 12.26 17.12
N THR A 458 8.44 11.56 16.06
CA THR A 458 8.18 10.13 15.87
C THR A 458 9.48 9.45 15.50
N LEU A 459 9.85 8.44 16.30
CA LEU A 459 11.07 7.67 16.10
C LEU A 459 10.93 6.75 14.89
N ILE A 460 11.85 6.85 13.93
CA ILE A 460 11.93 5.95 12.78
C ILE A 460 13.02 4.91 13.05
N ILE A 461 12.59 3.67 13.19
CA ILE A 461 13.45 2.49 13.32
C ILE A 461 13.45 1.78 11.96
N SER A 462 14.63 1.52 11.39
CA SER A 462 14.71 0.64 10.22
C SER A 462 14.38 -0.81 10.57
N LYS A 463 14.04 -1.61 9.56
CA LYS A 463 13.94 -3.06 9.71
C LYS A 463 14.89 -3.77 8.75
N TYR A 464 15.96 -4.30 9.32
CA TYR A 464 17.12 -4.90 8.69
C TYR A 464 17.85 -3.91 7.76
N GLY A 465 17.88 -2.63 8.16
CA GLY A 465 18.20 -1.48 7.31
C GLY A 465 17.05 -1.13 6.36
N ALA A 466 17.35 -0.59 5.18
CA ALA A 466 16.39 -0.35 4.12
C ALA A 466 16.13 -1.65 3.33
N SER A 467 15.53 -2.65 4.01
CA SER A 467 15.25 -3.97 3.44
C SER A 467 14.17 -3.98 2.35
N GLY A 468 13.50 -2.85 2.14
CA GLY A 468 12.67 -2.55 0.97
C GLY A 468 13.47 -2.44 -0.34
N ASP A 469 14.71 -1.92 -0.26
CA ASP A 469 15.55 -1.59 -1.43
C ASP A 469 16.72 -2.57 -1.64
N TYR A 470 17.27 -3.13 -0.56
CA TYR A 470 18.48 -3.96 -0.56
C TYR A 470 18.32 -5.22 0.32
N PRO A 471 19.14 -6.26 0.11
CA PRO A 471 19.18 -7.42 0.99
C PRO A 471 19.38 -7.06 2.47
N ALA A 472 18.59 -7.74 3.32
CA ALA A 472 18.49 -7.47 4.74
C ALA A 472 19.82 -7.60 5.48
N CYS A 473 20.05 -6.73 6.46
CA CYS A 473 21.25 -6.69 7.30
C CYS A 473 22.59 -6.55 6.54
N THR A 474 22.59 -5.96 5.34
CA THR A 474 23.82 -5.75 4.57
C THR A 474 24.42 -4.37 4.79
N ASP A 475 25.71 -4.23 4.48
CA ASP A 475 26.39 -2.93 4.47
C ASP A 475 25.68 -1.89 3.57
N LEU A 476 25.00 -2.32 2.50
CA LEU A 476 24.19 -1.45 1.64
C LEU A 476 22.84 -1.09 2.25
N SER A 477 22.07 -2.05 2.79
CA SER A 477 20.77 -1.74 3.41
C SER A 477 20.94 -0.79 4.60
N TYR A 478 22.03 -0.90 5.36
CA TYR A 478 22.34 0.01 6.45
C TYR A 478 22.78 1.39 5.99
N LYS A 479 23.70 1.51 5.03
CA LYS A 479 24.06 2.82 4.43
C LYS A 479 22.82 3.53 3.85
N LYS A 480 21.94 2.77 3.20
CA LYS A 480 20.69 3.28 2.64
C LYS A 480 19.73 3.78 3.73
N ALA A 481 19.53 3.03 4.82
CA ALA A 481 18.69 3.46 5.95
C ALA A 481 19.17 4.76 6.62
N ILE A 482 20.49 4.93 6.75
CA ILE A 482 21.12 6.16 7.25
C ILE A 482 20.81 7.33 6.31
N LEU A 483 21.08 7.17 5.00
CA LEU A 483 20.84 8.21 3.99
C LEU A 483 19.36 8.56 3.82
N ASP A 484 18.46 7.60 4.07
CA ASP A 484 17.01 7.78 4.03
C ASP A 484 16.41 8.30 5.36
N GLY A 485 17.24 8.61 6.36
CA GLY A 485 16.82 9.34 7.57
C GLY A 485 16.31 8.49 8.75
N ALA A 486 16.65 7.20 8.84
CA ALA A 486 16.35 6.40 10.04
C ALA A 486 17.04 7.00 11.29
N ASP A 487 16.31 7.18 12.40
CA ASP A 487 16.91 7.61 13.68
C ASP A 487 17.64 6.46 14.35
N VAL A 488 17.09 5.25 14.18
CA VAL A 488 17.57 4.01 14.78
C VAL A 488 17.73 2.98 13.68
N VAL A 489 18.89 2.36 13.63
CA VAL A 489 19.19 1.27 12.69
C VAL A 489 19.40 -0.01 13.49
N ASP A 490 18.89 -1.12 12.96
CA ASP A 490 18.69 -2.36 13.69
C ASP A 490 19.62 -3.50 13.28
N CYS A 491 20.08 -4.30 14.23
CA CYS A 491 20.87 -5.51 14.02
C CYS A 491 20.29 -6.64 14.87
N PRO A 492 19.49 -7.55 14.28
CA PRO A 492 19.17 -8.82 14.88
C PRO A 492 20.41 -9.70 14.85
N VAL A 493 20.90 -10.08 16.03
CA VAL A 493 22.21 -10.72 16.18
C VAL A 493 22.07 -12.24 16.09
N GLN A 494 22.74 -12.81 15.09
CA GLN A 494 22.93 -14.25 14.97
C GLN A 494 24.36 -14.64 15.35
N MET A 495 24.55 -15.89 15.76
CA MET A 495 25.83 -16.44 16.16
C MET A 495 26.32 -17.46 15.13
N SER A 496 27.58 -17.33 14.69
CA SER A 496 28.25 -18.39 13.92
C SER A 496 28.70 -19.54 14.84
N LYS A 497 29.02 -20.69 14.23
CA LYS A 497 29.58 -21.88 14.90
C LYS A 497 30.90 -21.62 15.65
N ASP A 498 31.65 -20.61 15.23
CA ASP A 498 32.90 -20.16 15.84
C ASP A 498 32.71 -18.93 16.76
N GLY A 499 31.48 -18.65 17.19
CA GLY A 499 31.19 -17.70 18.27
C GLY A 499 31.24 -16.22 17.86
N ILE A 500 31.14 -15.92 16.57
CA ILE A 500 31.20 -14.54 16.07
C ILE A 500 29.76 -14.01 15.90
N PRO A 501 29.39 -12.89 16.56
CA PRO A 501 28.09 -12.24 16.39
C PRO A 501 28.04 -11.44 15.07
N PHE A 502 26.95 -11.59 14.32
CA PHE A 502 26.74 -10.88 13.05
C PHE A 502 25.25 -10.52 12.85
N CYS A 503 24.98 -9.54 11.99
CA CYS A 503 23.61 -9.08 11.74
C CYS A 503 22.95 -9.93 10.64
N LEU A 504 21.78 -10.51 10.90
CA LEU A 504 20.97 -11.22 9.89
C LEU A 504 19.50 -11.27 10.32
N SER A 505 18.58 -11.10 9.36
CA SER A 505 17.13 -10.98 9.63
C SER A 505 16.47 -12.23 10.23
N SER A 506 17.15 -13.38 10.16
CA SER A 506 16.68 -14.65 10.70
C SER A 506 17.87 -15.51 11.12
N ILE A 507 17.63 -16.50 11.98
CA ILE A 507 18.61 -17.51 12.39
C ILE A 507 18.79 -18.60 11.32
N ASP A 508 17.84 -18.74 10.39
CA ASP A 508 17.98 -19.56 9.18
C ASP A 508 18.57 -18.73 8.03
N LEU A 509 19.72 -19.17 7.51
CA LEU A 509 20.40 -18.55 6.39
C LEU A 509 19.58 -18.65 5.08
N VAL A 510 18.66 -19.60 4.94
CA VAL A 510 17.83 -19.79 3.73
C VAL A 510 16.89 -18.60 3.47
N GLU A 511 16.47 -17.89 4.51
CA GLU A 511 15.46 -16.83 4.39
C GLU A 511 16.01 -15.52 3.81
N SER A 512 17.34 -15.33 3.80
CA SER A 512 18.00 -14.08 3.39
C SER A 512 19.35 -14.27 2.68
N THR A 513 19.71 -15.50 2.29
CA THR A 513 20.94 -15.79 1.53
C THR A 513 20.75 -16.94 0.53
N THR A 514 21.62 -17.06 -0.46
CA THR A 514 21.61 -18.18 -1.43
C THR A 514 22.21 -19.49 -0.87
N VAL A 515 22.16 -19.73 0.45
CA VAL A 515 22.80 -20.90 1.08
C VAL A 515 22.26 -22.25 0.57
N ALA A 516 20.98 -22.31 0.21
CA ALA A 516 20.34 -23.51 -0.34
C ALA A 516 20.85 -23.88 -1.75
N GLU A 517 21.50 -22.94 -2.45
CA GLU A 517 22.12 -23.13 -3.77
C GLU A 517 23.63 -23.41 -3.67
N SER A 518 24.17 -23.49 -2.44
CA SER A 518 25.61 -23.57 -2.15
C SER A 518 26.08 -24.97 -1.74
N LYS A 519 27.40 -25.12 -1.53
CA LYS A 519 28.02 -26.33 -0.94
C LYS A 519 27.48 -26.72 0.45
N PHE A 520 26.67 -25.88 1.09
CA PHE A 520 26.06 -26.11 2.41
C PHE A 520 24.60 -26.59 2.36
N ALA A 521 24.01 -26.79 1.17
CA ALA A 521 22.61 -27.21 1.02
C ALA A 521 22.27 -28.52 1.77
N ASN A 522 23.28 -29.37 2.02
CA ASN A 522 23.17 -30.61 2.79
C ASN A 522 23.18 -30.44 4.31
N LEU A 523 23.30 -29.21 4.83
CA LEU A 523 23.23 -28.89 6.27
C LEU A 523 21.80 -28.59 6.76
N GLY A 524 20.79 -28.77 5.89
CA GLY A 524 19.39 -28.55 6.23
C GLY A 524 18.90 -29.50 7.33
N THR A 525 18.35 -28.96 8.41
CA THR A 525 17.83 -29.72 9.54
C THR A 525 16.55 -29.10 10.12
N THR A 526 15.76 -29.90 10.84
CA THR A 526 14.48 -29.48 11.45
C THR A 526 14.70 -29.26 12.95
N ILE A 527 14.40 -28.05 13.44
CA ILE A 527 14.56 -27.67 14.86
C ILE A 527 13.25 -27.02 15.32
N PRO A 528 12.28 -27.81 15.83
CA PRO A 528 10.94 -27.32 16.18
C PRO A 528 10.92 -26.21 17.23
N GLU A 529 11.95 -26.11 18.07
CA GLU A 529 12.12 -25.06 19.07
C GLU A 529 12.47 -23.69 18.45
N ILE A 530 12.91 -23.66 17.20
CA ILE A 530 13.22 -22.43 16.45
C ILE A 530 12.11 -22.13 15.44
N LYS A 531 11.77 -23.10 14.56
CA LYS A 531 10.68 -22.94 13.59
C LYS A 531 10.16 -24.27 13.05
N SER A 532 9.03 -24.19 12.34
CA SER A 532 8.51 -25.29 11.53
C SER A 532 9.32 -25.52 10.26
N GLY A 533 9.40 -26.78 9.81
CA GLY A 533 10.14 -27.18 8.61
C GLY A 533 11.66 -27.32 8.82
N SER A 534 12.38 -27.41 7.70
CA SER A 534 13.84 -27.55 7.68
C SER A 534 14.50 -26.21 7.31
N GLY A 535 15.68 -25.94 7.87
CA GLY A 535 16.47 -24.73 7.66
C GLY A 535 17.97 -24.98 7.78
N ILE A 536 18.79 -24.03 7.34
CA ILE A 536 20.26 -24.06 7.42
C ILE A 536 20.72 -22.97 8.39
N TYR A 537 20.80 -23.31 9.67
CA TYR A 537 20.97 -22.34 10.74
C TYR A 537 22.38 -21.74 10.83
N ALA A 538 22.46 -20.47 11.21
CA ALA A 538 23.70 -19.70 11.36
C ALA A 538 24.78 -20.41 12.20
N PHE A 539 24.39 -21.00 13.34
CA PHE A 539 25.29 -21.70 14.26
C PHE A 539 25.85 -23.03 13.71
N SER A 540 25.39 -23.50 12.54
CA SER A 540 25.94 -24.68 11.87
C SER A 540 27.19 -24.37 11.03
N LEU A 541 27.41 -23.11 10.64
CA LEU A 541 28.50 -22.66 9.77
C LEU A 541 29.47 -21.73 10.52
N LYS A 542 30.75 -21.70 10.14
CA LYS A 542 31.72 -20.72 10.64
C LYS A 542 31.53 -19.37 9.97
N TRP A 543 31.92 -18.27 10.62
CA TRP A 543 31.82 -16.93 10.02
C TRP A 543 32.61 -16.82 8.70
N ASN A 544 33.77 -17.48 8.63
CA ASN A 544 34.57 -17.53 7.40
C ASN A 544 33.86 -18.23 6.22
N ASP A 545 32.87 -19.08 6.48
CA ASP A 545 32.00 -19.68 5.48
C ASP A 545 30.77 -18.78 5.23
N ILE A 546 30.09 -18.30 6.28
CA ILE A 546 28.88 -17.44 6.20
C ILE A 546 29.15 -16.17 5.38
N LYS A 547 30.29 -15.49 5.60
CA LYS A 547 30.67 -14.27 4.87
C LYS A 547 30.91 -14.47 3.36
N THR A 548 30.88 -15.70 2.87
CA THR A 548 30.99 -16.05 1.44
C THR A 548 29.64 -16.34 0.79
N LEU A 549 28.55 -16.37 1.57
CA LEU A 549 27.19 -16.50 1.06
C LEU A 549 26.75 -15.19 0.40
N THR A 550 26.05 -15.31 -0.72
CA THR A 550 25.40 -14.17 -1.37
C THR A 550 24.16 -13.79 -0.55
N PRO A 551 24.00 -12.53 -0.09
CA PRO A 551 22.74 -12.05 0.45
C PRO A 551 21.62 -12.14 -0.59
N SER A 552 20.38 -12.27 -0.13
CA SER A 552 19.16 -12.27 -0.96
C SER A 552 18.15 -11.30 -0.40
N ILE A 553 17.50 -10.51 -1.26
CA ILE A 553 16.46 -9.57 -0.84
C ILE A 553 15.21 -10.31 -0.39
N LEU A 554 14.61 -9.85 0.71
CA LEU A 554 13.32 -10.34 1.17
C LEU A 554 12.25 -9.94 0.13
N SER A 555 11.18 -10.72 0.01
CA SER A 555 10.01 -10.33 -0.79
C SER A 555 8.75 -10.95 -0.20
N PRO A 556 8.27 -10.41 0.95
CA PRO A 556 7.15 -10.99 1.71
C PRO A 556 5.86 -11.12 0.86
N TYR A 557 5.68 -10.20 -0.10
CA TYR A 557 4.50 -10.10 -0.94
C TYR A 557 4.68 -10.71 -2.34
N SER A 558 5.72 -11.53 -2.54
CA SER A 558 5.99 -12.26 -3.79
C SER A 558 4.83 -13.17 -4.22
N ARG A 559 3.99 -13.64 -3.29
CA ARG A 559 2.72 -14.37 -3.60
C ARG A 559 1.74 -13.53 -4.45
N PHE A 560 1.81 -12.21 -4.35
CA PHE A 560 1.04 -11.24 -5.14
C PHE A 560 1.82 -10.72 -6.37
N ARG A 561 2.96 -11.36 -6.71
CA ARG A 561 3.92 -10.95 -7.75
C ARG A 561 4.69 -9.65 -7.43
N LEU A 562 4.62 -9.17 -6.19
CA LEU A 562 5.38 -8.02 -5.71
C LEU A 562 6.73 -8.50 -5.17
N ASN A 563 7.75 -8.46 -6.03
CA ASN A 563 9.13 -8.78 -5.69
C ASN A 563 9.89 -7.47 -5.43
N ARG A 564 10.75 -7.42 -4.41
CA ARG A 564 11.61 -6.25 -4.17
C ARG A 564 12.73 -6.15 -5.21
N ASN A 565 13.37 -4.98 -5.26
CA ASN A 565 14.24 -4.50 -6.35
C ASN A 565 15.12 -5.59 -7.00
N PRO A 566 14.75 -6.09 -8.20
CA PRO A 566 15.47 -7.19 -8.87
C PRO A 566 16.92 -6.89 -9.25
N LYS A 567 17.30 -5.61 -9.42
CA LYS A 567 18.66 -5.17 -9.75
C LYS A 567 19.58 -5.22 -8.53
N PHE A 568 19.05 -4.92 -7.35
CA PHE A 568 19.78 -4.98 -6.08
C PHE A 568 19.62 -6.31 -5.32
N ARG A 569 18.82 -7.25 -5.84
CA ARG A 569 18.39 -8.50 -5.17
C ARG A 569 19.48 -9.32 -4.46
N ASN A 570 20.72 -9.27 -4.94
CA ASN A 570 21.87 -10.03 -4.44
C ASN A 570 23.06 -9.13 -4.06
N GLN A 571 22.84 -7.83 -3.81
CA GLN A 571 23.92 -6.85 -3.59
C GLN A 571 24.20 -6.58 -2.11
N GLY A 572 25.42 -6.09 -1.82
CA GLY A 572 25.91 -5.84 -0.47
C GLY A 572 26.59 -7.05 0.14
N LYS A 573 27.03 -6.91 1.40
CA LYS A 573 27.76 -7.93 2.16
C LYS A 573 27.13 -8.10 3.54
N LEU A 574 27.10 -9.34 4.03
CA LEU A 574 26.85 -9.62 5.45
C LEU A 574 27.98 -9.04 6.30
N ILE A 575 27.65 -8.48 7.46
CA ILE A 575 28.61 -7.79 8.33
C ILE A 575 28.56 -8.32 9.77
N THR A 576 29.70 -8.31 10.48
CA THR A 576 29.71 -8.65 11.91
C THR A 576 29.04 -7.56 12.73
N LEU A 577 28.66 -7.87 13.96
CA LEU A 577 28.18 -6.87 14.92
C LEU A 577 29.23 -5.77 15.16
N SER A 578 30.53 -6.10 15.10
CA SER A 578 31.61 -5.10 15.23
C SER A 578 31.69 -4.16 14.02
N ASP A 579 31.44 -4.67 12.82
CA ASP A 579 31.40 -3.87 11.60
C ASP A 579 30.15 -2.96 11.59
N PHE A 580 29.00 -3.49 12.00
CA PHE A 580 27.76 -2.74 12.16
C PHE A 580 27.92 -1.57 13.14
N LEU A 581 28.44 -1.83 14.34
CA LEU A 581 28.72 -0.82 15.37
C LEU A 581 29.78 0.21 14.93
N SER A 582 30.58 -0.10 13.90
CA SER A 582 31.54 0.84 13.32
C SER A 582 30.93 1.66 12.18
N LEU A 583 30.07 1.05 11.35
CA LEU A 583 29.39 1.66 10.21
C LEU A 583 28.39 2.74 10.63
N THR A 584 27.67 2.52 11.72
CA THR A 584 26.57 3.39 12.18
C THR A 584 27.02 4.46 13.19
N LYS A 585 28.28 4.43 13.62
CA LYS A 585 28.80 5.24 14.74
C LYS A 585 28.70 6.74 14.46
N GLY A 586 27.80 7.41 15.19
CA GLY A 586 27.55 8.84 15.04
C GLY A 586 26.88 9.23 13.72
N GLN A 587 26.33 8.26 12.98
CA GLN A 587 25.53 8.50 11.77
C GLN A 587 24.03 8.60 12.05
N THR A 588 23.56 8.05 13.18
CA THR A 588 22.15 8.01 13.59
C THR A 588 21.99 8.31 15.07
N SER A 589 20.78 8.68 15.50
CA SER A 589 20.46 8.99 16.91
C SER A 589 20.64 7.78 17.85
N GLY A 590 20.36 6.57 17.35
CA GLY A 590 20.50 5.34 18.11
C GLY A 590 20.68 4.08 17.26
N LEU A 591 20.81 2.95 17.95
CA LEU A 591 20.96 1.60 17.41
C LEU A 591 20.04 0.63 18.15
N LEU A 592 19.46 -0.32 17.43
CA LEU A 592 18.62 -1.39 17.99
C LEU A 592 19.32 -2.74 17.83
N ILE A 593 19.63 -3.41 18.94
CA ILE A 593 20.24 -4.74 18.93
C ILE A 593 19.19 -5.75 19.40
N SER A 594 18.72 -6.60 18.49
CA SER A 594 17.71 -7.62 18.82
C SER A 594 18.39 -8.95 19.11
N ILE A 595 18.01 -9.58 20.24
CA ILE A 595 18.57 -10.84 20.72
C ILE A 595 17.42 -11.83 20.90
N GLU A 596 17.39 -12.88 20.08
CA GLU A 596 16.40 -13.96 20.17
C GLU A 596 17.09 -15.33 20.24
N ASN A 597 16.32 -16.38 20.57
CA ASN A 597 16.81 -17.77 20.69
C ASN A 597 17.93 -17.97 21.73
N ALA A 598 18.11 -17.02 22.67
CA ALA A 598 19.28 -16.99 23.57
C ALA A 598 19.43 -18.28 24.41
N ALA A 599 18.34 -18.78 24.99
CA ALA A 599 18.33 -20.05 25.73
C ALA A 599 18.71 -21.25 24.84
N TYR A 600 18.19 -21.31 23.61
CA TYR A 600 18.52 -22.39 22.67
C TYR A 600 20.01 -22.37 22.29
N LEU A 601 20.53 -21.18 21.94
CA LEU A 601 21.93 -20.99 21.57
C LEU A 601 22.87 -21.37 22.72
N GLU A 602 22.53 -21.01 23.97
CA GLU A 602 23.31 -21.38 25.15
C GLU A 602 23.22 -22.88 25.47
N GLU A 603 22.03 -23.45 25.66
CA GLU A 603 21.89 -24.86 26.06
C GLU A 603 22.31 -25.87 24.99
N LYS A 604 21.94 -25.61 23.72
CA LYS A 604 22.03 -26.63 22.66
C LYS A 604 23.28 -26.45 21.79
N GLN A 605 23.82 -25.24 21.72
CA GLN A 605 24.98 -24.91 20.86
C GLN A 605 26.20 -24.40 21.65
N GLY A 606 26.07 -24.06 22.94
CA GLY A 606 27.16 -23.50 23.75
C GLY A 606 27.52 -22.04 23.40
N LEU A 607 26.61 -21.32 22.74
CA LEU A 607 26.83 -19.99 22.17
C LEU A 607 26.08 -18.91 22.97
N ASN A 608 26.70 -18.37 24.01
CA ASN A 608 26.10 -17.27 24.78
C ASN A 608 26.13 -15.94 23.98
N VAL A 609 25.04 -15.68 23.25
CA VAL A 609 24.83 -14.47 22.43
C VAL A 609 24.82 -13.18 23.25
N ILE A 610 24.32 -13.22 24.50
CA ILE A 610 24.21 -12.05 25.37
C ILE A 610 25.59 -11.51 25.73
N ASN A 611 26.51 -12.40 26.13
CA ASN A 611 27.90 -12.08 26.36
C ASN A 611 28.61 -11.64 25.06
N ALA A 612 28.30 -12.22 23.91
CA ALA A 612 28.86 -11.77 22.62
C ALA A 612 28.45 -10.32 22.27
N VAL A 613 27.19 -9.95 22.53
CA VAL A 613 26.68 -8.57 22.37
C VAL A 613 27.33 -7.62 23.37
N LEU A 614 27.32 -7.94 24.68
CA LEU A 614 27.92 -7.11 25.73
C LEU A 614 29.41 -6.83 25.47
N ASN A 615 30.18 -7.86 25.12
CA ASN A 615 31.59 -7.72 24.75
C ASN A 615 31.81 -6.85 23.50
N SER A 616 30.87 -6.85 22.55
CA SER A 616 30.95 -6.04 21.34
C SER A 616 30.66 -4.56 21.64
N LEU A 617 29.61 -4.27 22.41
CA LEU A 617 29.24 -2.92 22.83
C LEU A 617 30.30 -2.24 23.71
N GLN A 618 30.93 -3.00 24.62
CA GLN A 618 32.04 -2.52 25.44
C GLN A 618 33.26 -2.14 24.60
N LYS A 619 33.65 -2.95 23.59
CA LYS A 619 34.82 -2.69 22.73
C LYS A 619 34.73 -1.37 21.96
N VAL A 620 33.54 -1.02 21.45
CA VAL A 620 33.35 0.23 20.67
C VAL A 620 33.15 1.48 21.53
N GLY A 621 32.97 1.29 22.85
CA GLY A 621 32.73 2.37 23.81
C GLY A 621 31.31 2.95 23.76
N SER A 622 30.31 2.18 23.31
CA SER A 622 28.88 2.57 23.41
C SER A 622 28.39 2.71 24.85
N ASP A 623 29.26 2.39 25.81
CA ASP A 623 29.03 2.36 27.24
C ASP A 623 29.47 3.67 27.95
N LYS A 624 30.01 4.65 27.22
CA LYS A 624 30.58 5.89 27.75
C LYS A 624 29.60 7.08 27.65
N PRO A 625 29.64 8.06 28.57
CA PRO A 625 28.81 9.27 28.47
C PRO A 625 29.01 9.98 27.12
N GLY A 626 27.91 10.37 26.47
CA GLY A 626 27.92 10.95 25.12
C GLY A 626 28.01 9.93 23.98
N SER A 627 27.86 8.63 24.26
CA SER A 627 27.66 7.62 23.21
C SER A 627 26.29 7.75 22.53
N GLN A 628 26.19 7.17 21.34
CA GLN A 628 24.96 6.92 20.60
C GLN A 628 23.99 6.05 21.43
N LYS A 629 22.69 6.32 21.38
CA LYS A 629 21.68 5.56 22.15
C LYS A 629 21.69 4.10 21.70
N VAL A 630 21.79 3.15 22.63
CA VAL A 630 21.66 1.71 22.31
C VAL A 630 20.40 1.16 22.97
N MET A 631 19.59 0.51 22.15
CA MET A 631 18.31 -0.11 22.49
C MET A 631 18.50 -1.63 22.36
N ILE A 632 18.09 -2.41 23.36
CA ILE A 632 18.16 -3.88 23.34
C ILE A 632 16.74 -4.42 23.24
N GLN A 633 16.46 -5.22 22.21
CA GLN A 633 15.15 -5.86 22.00
C GLN A 633 15.23 -7.37 22.19
N SER A 634 14.16 -7.93 22.74
CA SER A 634 13.91 -9.37 22.81
C SER A 634 12.42 -9.61 23.01
N SER A 635 11.84 -10.68 22.44
CA SER A 635 10.52 -11.17 22.88
C SER A 635 10.58 -11.98 24.18
N HIS A 636 11.79 -12.25 24.66
CA HIS A 636 12.07 -12.96 25.90
C HIS A 636 12.41 -12.00 27.05
N SER A 637 11.55 -11.91 28.08
CA SER A 637 11.75 -11.06 29.25
C SER A 637 12.98 -11.44 30.09
N SER A 638 13.34 -12.72 30.07
CA SER A 638 14.52 -13.29 30.71
C SER A 638 15.84 -12.69 30.18
N VAL A 639 15.90 -12.33 28.89
CA VAL A 639 17.04 -11.63 28.27
C VAL A 639 17.14 -10.19 28.75
N LEU A 640 16.03 -9.44 28.71
CA LEU A 640 16.00 -8.02 29.07
C LEU A 640 16.35 -7.77 30.55
N LYS A 641 15.99 -8.71 31.44
CA LYS A 641 16.34 -8.69 32.87
C LYS A 641 17.86 -8.68 33.15
N ILE A 642 18.69 -9.18 32.22
CA ILE A 642 20.16 -9.09 32.33
C ILE A 642 20.65 -7.65 32.07
N PHE A 643 20.04 -6.96 31.10
CA PHE A 643 20.30 -5.55 30.78
C PHE A 643 19.55 -4.60 31.73
N ASN A 644 19.67 -4.82 33.04
CA ASN A 644 18.88 -4.16 34.10
C ASN A 644 18.95 -2.61 34.11
N GLU A 645 18.13 -1.97 34.95
CA GLU A 645 17.98 -0.50 35.09
C GLU A 645 19.27 0.28 35.39
N LYS A 646 20.35 -0.38 35.86
CA LYS A 646 21.67 0.25 36.05
C LYS A 646 22.55 0.18 34.80
N SER A 647 22.08 -0.50 33.75
CA SER A 647 22.64 -0.41 32.41
C SER A 647 22.26 0.93 31.77
N LYS A 648 22.99 1.29 30.72
CA LYS A 648 22.81 2.54 29.95
C LYS A 648 22.16 2.28 28.60
N TYR A 649 21.27 1.28 28.56
CA TYR A 649 20.59 0.82 27.36
C TYR A 649 19.08 0.87 27.59
N GLU A 650 18.32 1.25 26.56
CA GLU A 650 16.84 1.18 26.60
C GLU A 650 16.40 -0.26 26.31
N ARG A 651 15.44 -0.77 27.08
CA ARG A 651 14.97 -2.16 27.01
C ARG A 651 13.64 -2.21 26.25
N LEU A 652 13.56 -3.02 25.20
CA LEU A 652 12.41 -3.16 24.31
C LEU A 652 11.84 -4.59 24.36
N TYR A 653 10.67 -4.75 24.97
CA TYR A 653 9.95 -6.01 24.95
C TYR A 653 9.14 -6.14 23.66
N LYS A 654 9.38 -7.20 22.90
CA LYS A 654 8.60 -7.50 21.70
C LYS A 654 7.45 -8.45 22.02
N VAL A 655 6.22 -8.06 21.67
CA VAL A 655 5.05 -8.94 21.78
C VAL A 655 4.83 -9.66 20.45
N ASP A 656 5.19 -10.94 20.39
CA ASP A 656 5.18 -11.74 19.15
C ASP A 656 3.77 -12.01 18.56
N LYS A 657 2.70 -11.75 19.32
CA LYS A 657 1.32 -11.99 18.90
C LYS A 657 0.49 -10.71 18.93
N SER A 658 -0.46 -10.61 18.01
CA SER A 658 -1.42 -9.50 18.00
C SER A 658 -2.32 -9.55 19.24
N ILE A 659 -2.47 -8.45 19.98
CA ILE A 659 -3.22 -8.36 21.24
C ILE A 659 -4.26 -7.23 21.21
N GLY A 660 -5.43 -7.47 21.82
CA GLY A 660 -6.54 -6.50 21.83
C GLY A 660 -6.55 -5.56 23.04
N ASP A 661 -5.93 -5.98 24.15
CA ASP A 661 -5.76 -5.24 25.40
C ASP A 661 -4.66 -5.92 26.25
N ALA A 662 -4.33 -5.37 27.42
CA ALA A 662 -3.41 -5.99 28.38
C ALA A 662 -3.92 -5.82 29.83
N LEU A 663 -3.71 -6.83 30.69
CA LEU A 663 -3.98 -6.68 32.13
C LEU A 663 -2.97 -5.72 32.77
N ASP A 664 -3.40 -4.93 33.76
CA ASP A 664 -2.52 -4.01 34.49
C ASP A 664 -1.30 -4.72 35.10
N SER A 665 -1.51 -5.90 35.71
CA SER A 665 -0.45 -6.75 36.25
C SER A 665 0.58 -7.16 35.18
N ALA A 666 0.13 -7.53 33.97
CA ALA A 666 1.01 -7.88 32.87
C ALA A 666 1.83 -6.68 32.36
N VAL A 667 1.27 -5.46 32.43
CA VAL A 667 1.99 -4.22 32.05
C VAL A 667 2.95 -3.77 33.16
N GLU A 668 2.60 -3.96 34.44
CA GLU A 668 3.52 -3.77 35.58
C GLU A 668 4.71 -4.75 35.51
N ASP A 669 4.45 -6.02 35.18
CA ASP A 669 5.48 -7.03 34.93
C ASP A 669 6.41 -6.58 33.80
N ILE A 670 5.87 -6.16 32.64
CA ILE A 670 6.67 -5.62 31.51
C ILE A 670 7.55 -4.46 31.98
N LYS A 671 6.99 -3.51 32.71
CA LYS A 671 7.70 -2.32 33.20
C LYS A 671 8.87 -2.66 34.15
N SER A 672 8.82 -3.78 34.86
CA SER A 672 9.95 -4.21 35.70
C SER A 672 11.23 -4.52 34.91
N PHE A 673 11.10 -4.89 33.62
CA PHE A 673 12.23 -5.28 32.78
C PHE A 673 12.33 -4.55 31.44
N SER A 674 11.39 -3.66 31.11
CA SER A 674 11.30 -2.97 29.82
C SER A 674 10.95 -1.49 29.98
N ASP A 675 11.55 -0.65 29.14
CA ASP A 675 11.27 0.81 29.07
C ASP A 675 10.29 1.14 27.93
N SER A 676 10.28 0.28 26.91
CA SER A 676 9.47 0.41 25.70
C SER A 676 8.93 -0.96 25.25
N VAL A 677 7.94 -0.98 24.36
CA VAL A 677 7.28 -2.19 23.86
C VAL A 677 7.11 -2.11 22.34
N VAL A 678 7.37 -3.22 21.65
CA VAL A 678 7.14 -3.40 20.21
C VAL A 678 5.90 -4.28 20.00
N ILE A 679 4.93 -3.81 19.22
CA ILE A 679 3.69 -4.54 18.90
C ILE A 679 3.40 -4.54 17.39
N GLY A 680 2.69 -5.56 16.91
CA GLY A 680 2.23 -5.64 15.52
C GLY A 680 1.10 -4.65 15.19
N LYS A 681 1.01 -4.16 13.93
CA LYS A 681 -0.04 -3.23 13.46
C LYS A 681 -1.47 -3.59 13.93
N ALA A 682 -1.84 -4.88 13.85
CA ALA A 682 -3.16 -5.37 14.24
C ALA A 682 -3.46 -5.25 15.75
N SER A 683 -2.44 -5.12 16.62
CA SER A 683 -2.63 -4.86 18.05
C SER A 683 -3.12 -3.43 18.35
N VAL A 684 -3.13 -2.55 17.35
CA VAL A 684 -3.58 -1.15 17.47
C VAL A 684 -4.87 -0.92 16.69
N ILE A 685 -4.93 -1.47 15.47
CA ILE A 685 -6.11 -1.38 14.60
C ILE A 685 -6.35 -2.77 13.96
N PRO A 686 -7.16 -3.65 14.59
CA PRO A 686 -7.58 -4.92 14.01
C PRO A 686 -8.30 -4.77 12.67
N GLN A 687 -8.25 -5.83 11.87
CA GLN A 687 -8.78 -5.88 10.51
C GLN A 687 -9.68 -7.11 10.30
N SER A 688 -10.67 -7.02 9.40
CA SER A 688 -11.35 -8.19 8.83
C SER A 688 -11.42 -8.05 7.30
N GLN A 689 -10.93 -9.05 6.58
CA GLN A 689 -10.80 -9.04 5.11
C GLN A 689 -10.17 -7.74 4.54
N ALA A 690 -9.11 -7.27 5.23
CA ALA A 690 -8.39 -6.02 4.97
C ALA A 690 -9.22 -4.72 5.10
N PHE A 691 -10.39 -4.74 5.76
CA PHE A 691 -11.04 -3.54 6.30
C PHE A 691 -10.67 -3.33 7.76
N LEU A 692 -10.43 -2.08 8.18
CA LEU A 692 -10.19 -1.73 9.58
C LEU A 692 -11.49 -1.83 10.39
N VAL A 693 -11.39 -2.28 11.65
CA VAL A 693 -12.57 -2.50 12.51
C VAL A 693 -12.75 -1.40 13.54
N ASN A 694 -11.77 -1.20 14.43
CA ASN A 694 -11.78 -0.23 15.53
C ASN A 694 -10.35 0.03 16.01
N TYR A 695 -10.11 1.10 16.78
CA TYR A 695 -8.90 1.21 17.60
C TYR A 695 -8.99 0.28 18.82
N THR A 696 -7.88 -0.36 19.20
CA THR A 696 -7.73 -1.07 20.48
C THR A 696 -7.42 -0.11 21.63
N ASN A 697 -7.44 -0.61 22.86
CA ASN A 697 -6.94 0.12 24.03
C ASN A 697 -5.40 -0.01 24.20
N THR A 698 -4.76 -0.95 23.50
CA THR A 698 -3.38 -1.42 23.74
C THR A 698 -2.35 -0.29 23.84
N VAL A 699 -2.37 0.68 22.91
CA VAL A 699 -1.37 1.79 22.92
C VAL A 699 -1.55 2.67 24.16
N ALA A 700 -2.78 3.10 24.44
CA ALA A 700 -3.10 3.94 25.60
C ALA A 700 -2.81 3.20 26.92
N LYS A 701 -3.12 1.90 26.97
CA LYS A 701 -2.87 1.02 28.12
C LYS A 701 -1.37 0.84 28.44
N LEU A 702 -0.52 0.74 27.42
CA LEU A 702 0.94 0.68 27.61
C LEU A 702 1.50 2.07 28.00
N GLN A 703 1.05 3.12 27.30
CA GLN A 703 1.50 4.49 27.57
C GLN A 703 1.08 5.00 28.96
N SER A 704 -0.05 4.56 29.54
CA SER A 704 -0.44 4.94 30.91
C SER A 704 0.49 4.39 31.99
N PHE A 705 1.34 3.41 31.67
CA PHE A 705 2.42 2.94 32.55
C PHE A 705 3.78 3.57 32.25
N ASN A 706 3.84 4.58 31.37
CA ASN A 706 5.04 5.23 30.84
C ASN A 706 5.93 4.33 29.95
N LEU A 707 5.37 3.29 29.32
CA LEU A 707 6.08 2.53 28.29
C LEU A 707 5.95 3.21 26.93
N SER A 708 7.05 3.41 26.22
CA SER A 708 6.98 3.91 24.83
C SER A 708 6.54 2.79 23.89
N VAL A 709 5.60 3.06 22.99
CA VAL A 709 5.04 2.05 22.07
C VAL A 709 5.58 2.27 20.66
N TYR A 710 6.30 1.27 20.15
CA TYR A 710 6.76 1.19 18.77
C TYR A 710 5.95 0.14 18.01
N VAL A 711 5.60 0.40 16.75
CA VAL A 711 4.76 -0.51 15.95
C VAL A 711 5.50 -1.06 14.73
N GLU A 712 5.36 -2.37 14.48
CA GLU A 712 5.89 -3.03 13.28
C GLU A 712 4.79 -3.76 12.46
N THR A 713 4.94 -3.98 11.16
CA THR A 713 5.94 -3.45 10.22
C THR A 713 5.22 -2.55 9.22
N PHE A 714 5.79 -1.38 8.91
CA PHE A 714 5.28 -0.50 7.86
C PHE A 714 6.06 -0.76 6.56
N SER A 715 5.30 -1.00 5.49
CA SER A 715 5.78 -1.44 4.18
C SER A 715 5.16 -0.58 3.08
N ASN A 716 5.82 -0.49 1.92
CA ASN A 716 5.30 0.28 0.80
C ASN A 716 4.35 -0.56 -0.08
N GLU A 717 4.61 -1.87 -0.23
CA GLU A 717 3.86 -2.76 -1.13
C GLU A 717 2.35 -2.74 -0.83
N PHE A 718 1.53 -2.31 -1.80
CA PHE A 718 0.10 -1.95 -1.64
C PHE A 718 -0.85 -3.04 -1.10
N VAL A 719 -0.37 -4.27 -0.94
CA VAL A 719 -1.10 -5.41 -0.34
C VAL A 719 -0.78 -5.61 1.15
N SER A 720 0.04 -4.72 1.73
CA SER A 720 0.44 -4.76 3.14
C SER A 720 -0.42 -3.85 4.05
N GLN A 721 -1.29 -3.04 3.42
CA GLN A 721 -2.18 -2.06 4.01
C GLN A 721 -3.64 -2.52 3.90
N ALA A 722 -4.51 -1.97 4.74
CA ALA A 722 -5.97 -2.11 4.64
C ALA A 722 -6.56 -1.24 3.50
N TRP A 723 -7.75 -1.59 3.03
CA TRP A 723 -8.52 -0.80 2.04
C TRP A 723 -8.73 0.65 2.52
N ASP A 724 -8.96 0.86 3.82
CA ASP A 724 -9.10 2.17 4.45
C ASP A 724 -7.88 3.08 4.27
N TYR A 725 -6.68 2.52 4.06
CA TYR A 725 -5.46 3.28 3.78
C TYR A 725 -5.25 3.56 2.28
N TYR A 726 -6.22 3.23 1.42
CA TYR A 726 -6.22 3.57 -0.01
C TYR A 726 -4.98 3.10 -0.78
N SER A 727 -4.40 1.95 -0.39
CA SER A 727 -3.14 1.43 -0.94
C SER A 727 -1.94 2.40 -0.80
N ASP A 728 -1.99 3.35 0.13
CA ASP A 728 -0.96 4.36 0.36
C ASP A 728 -0.33 4.21 1.76
N ALA A 729 0.97 3.91 1.79
CA ALA A 729 1.76 3.81 3.01
C ALA A 729 1.80 5.12 3.81
N PHE A 730 1.66 6.28 3.15
CA PHE A 730 1.53 7.56 3.86
C PHE A 730 0.28 7.59 4.75
N VAL A 731 -0.87 7.15 4.22
CA VAL A 731 -2.17 7.17 4.93
C VAL A 731 -2.17 6.17 6.09
N GLU A 732 -1.52 5.02 5.92
CA GLU A 732 -1.29 4.08 7.01
C GLU A 732 -0.44 4.72 8.12
N ILE A 733 0.75 5.25 7.81
CA ILE A 733 1.63 5.87 8.81
C ILE A 733 0.90 7.00 9.57
N ASN A 734 0.15 7.85 8.86
CA ASN A 734 -0.60 8.94 9.47
C ASN A 734 -1.61 8.47 10.53
N SER A 735 -2.23 7.32 10.28
CA SER A 735 -3.28 6.75 11.15
C SER A 735 -2.72 6.17 12.44
N PHE A 736 -1.47 5.68 12.44
CA PHE A 736 -0.75 5.26 13.64
C PHE A 736 -0.10 6.44 14.38
N VAL A 737 0.50 7.39 13.66
CA VAL A 737 1.23 8.51 14.28
C VAL A 737 0.32 9.59 14.85
N ILE A 738 -0.70 10.04 14.10
CA ILE A 738 -1.62 11.11 14.55
C ILE A 738 -2.90 10.54 15.16
N GLY A 739 -3.39 9.40 14.64
CA GLY A 739 -4.56 8.70 15.18
C GLY A 739 -4.24 7.96 16.48
N ALA A 740 -3.45 6.89 16.41
CA ALA A 740 -3.10 6.06 17.57
C ALA A 740 -2.02 6.63 18.50
N LYS A 741 -1.27 7.66 18.05
CA LYS A 741 -0.22 8.37 18.83
C LYS A 741 0.90 7.45 19.33
N VAL A 742 1.36 6.55 18.46
CA VAL A 742 2.52 5.68 18.71
C VAL A 742 3.81 6.52 18.82
N ASN A 743 4.75 6.10 19.65
CA ASN A 743 6.01 6.83 19.88
C ASN A 743 7.01 6.67 18.72
N GLY A 744 6.85 5.62 17.92
CA GLY A 744 7.68 5.34 16.76
C GLY A 744 7.16 4.20 15.89
N ILE A 745 7.77 4.05 14.72
CA ILE A 745 7.42 3.03 13.74
C ILE A 745 8.66 2.27 13.26
N ILE A 746 8.48 0.98 12.99
CA ILE A 746 9.50 0.07 12.48
C ILE A 746 9.17 -0.23 11.02
N THR A 747 10.08 0.08 10.09
CA THR A 747 9.80 0.04 8.65
C THR A 747 10.94 -0.49 7.79
N ASP A 748 10.57 -1.25 6.77
CA ASP A 748 11.47 -1.72 5.71
C ASP A 748 11.89 -0.58 4.74
N PHE A 749 11.17 0.56 4.76
CA PHE A 749 11.33 1.70 3.87
C PHE A 749 11.50 3.03 4.64
N PRO A 750 12.66 3.29 5.29
CA PRO A 750 12.87 4.49 6.10
C PRO A 750 12.58 5.81 5.36
N LYS A 751 12.80 5.86 4.04
CA LYS A 751 12.56 7.05 3.22
C LYS A 751 11.10 7.50 3.20
N THR A 752 10.15 6.56 3.16
CA THR A 752 8.71 6.84 3.19
C THR A 752 8.34 7.49 4.53
N ALA A 753 8.85 6.91 5.62
CA ALA A 753 8.62 7.40 6.98
C ALA A 753 9.31 8.75 7.27
N ASP A 754 10.53 8.97 6.78
CA ASP A 754 11.24 10.24 6.99
C ASP A 754 10.60 11.37 6.20
N ARG A 755 10.18 11.10 4.95
CA ARG A 755 9.38 12.05 4.19
C ARG A 755 8.06 12.34 4.91
N TYR A 756 7.35 11.30 5.38
CA TYR A 756 6.11 11.45 6.16
C TYR A 756 6.28 12.48 7.27
N ARG A 757 7.25 12.32 8.18
CA ARG A 757 7.36 13.20 9.36
C ARG A 757 7.83 14.63 9.05
N LYS A 758 8.32 14.89 7.83
CA LYS A 758 8.78 16.21 7.36
C LYS A 758 7.70 17.02 6.65
N ASN A 759 6.61 16.38 6.23
CA ASN A 759 5.54 17.00 5.42
C ASN A 759 4.93 18.24 6.08
N LEU A 760 4.58 19.24 5.27
CA LEU A 760 4.22 20.58 5.74
C LEU A 760 2.94 20.58 6.57
N CYS A 761 1.93 19.80 6.14
CA CYS A 761 0.61 19.73 6.76
C CYS A 761 0.61 19.15 8.19
N LEU A 762 1.69 18.51 8.63
CA LEU A 762 1.86 18.12 10.03
C LEU A 762 1.95 19.31 11.00
N LYS A 763 2.28 20.52 10.53
CA LYS A 763 2.21 21.75 11.35
C LYS A 763 0.80 22.30 11.53
N GLU A 764 -0.14 22.02 10.62
CA GLU A 764 -1.46 22.67 10.61
C GLU A 764 -2.32 22.28 11.82
N ALA A 765 -2.97 23.26 12.47
CA ALA A 765 -3.81 23.02 13.65
C ALA A 765 -5.08 22.20 13.33
N LYS A 766 -5.64 22.38 12.12
CA LYS A 766 -6.70 21.56 11.55
C LYS A 766 -6.10 20.81 10.37
N LYS A 767 -6.08 19.47 10.40
CA LYS A 767 -5.57 18.69 9.26
C LYS A 767 -6.51 18.81 8.05
N PRO A 768 -5.98 18.94 6.82
CA PRO A 768 -6.79 18.77 5.63
C PRO A 768 -7.22 17.29 5.48
N PRO A 769 -8.22 16.98 4.63
CA PRO A 769 -8.83 15.64 4.61
C PRO A 769 -7.84 14.52 4.26
N TYR A 770 -6.99 14.73 3.24
CA TYR A 770 -5.89 13.85 2.83
C TYR A 770 -4.77 13.69 3.87
N MET A 771 -4.82 14.45 4.98
CA MET A 771 -3.89 14.39 6.11
C MET A 771 -4.57 14.04 7.43
N SER A 772 -5.86 13.70 7.40
CA SER A 772 -6.57 13.23 8.58
C SER A 772 -6.25 11.74 8.81
N PRO A 773 -6.14 11.26 10.07
CA PRO A 773 -6.15 9.83 10.35
C PRO A 773 -7.41 9.19 9.77
N VAL A 774 -7.31 7.96 9.28
CA VAL A 774 -8.52 7.22 8.89
C VAL A 774 -9.35 6.92 10.13
N GLU A 775 -10.64 6.68 9.93
CA GLU A 775 -11.59 6.33 10.97
C GLU A 775 -11.89 4.82 10.85
N PRO A 776 -11.30 3.96 11.71
CA PRO A 776 -11.50 2.51 11.60
C PRO A 776 -12.98 2.14 11.68
N GLY A 777 -13.40 1.23 10.80
CA GLY A 777 -14.79 0.81 10.68
C GLY A 777 -15.67 1.74 9.81
N LYS A 778 -15.15 2.87 9.29
CA LYS A 778 -15.94 3.78 8.43
C LYS A 778 -16.27 3.15 7.07
N LEU A 779 -15.26 2.65 6.35
CA LEU A 779 -15.48 1.94 5.09
C LEU A 779 -16.32 0.65 5.28
N LEU A 780 -16.11 -0.03 6.40
CA LEU A 780 -16.86 -1.23 6.81
C LEU A 780 -18.36 -0.92 6.99
N GLN A 781 -18.72 0.21 7.59
CA GLN A 781 -20.12 0.63 7.78
C GLN A 781 -20.84 0.96 6.46
N GLN A 782 -20.10 1.22 5.37
CA GLN A 782 -20.67 1.48 4.04
C GLN A 782 -20.94 0.19 3.23
N ILE A 783 -20.61 -1.00 3.75
CA ILE A 783 -20.84 -2.29 3.09
C ILE A 783 -22.28 -2.77 3.34
N SER A 784 -22.98 -3.24 2.29
CA SER A 784 -24.34 -3.75 2.45
C SER A 784 -24.41 -5.04 3.27
N LYS A 785 -25.55 -5.28 3.94
CA LYS A 785 -25.68 -6.34 4.95
C LYS A 785 -25.41 -7.76 4.47
N ALA A 786 -25.53 -8.03 3.17
CA ALA A 786 -25.24 -9.34 2.59
C ALA A 786 -23.75 -9.55 2.24
N TYR A 787 -22.95 -8.47 2.24
CA TYR A 787 -21.55 -8.44 1.84
C TYR A 787 -20.58 -8.09 2.98
N PHE A 788 -21.09 -7.91 4.21
CA PHE A 788 -20.25 -7.71 5.39
C PHE A 788 -19.18 -8.82 5.49
N PRO A 789 -17.89 -8.49 5.69
CA PRO A 789 -16.91 -9.47 6.10
C PRO A 789 -17.34 -10.13 7.43
N PRO A 790 -16.93 -11.39 7.69
CA PRO A 790 -17.20 -12.02 8.97
C PRO A 790 -16.59 -11.19 10.12
N PRO A 791 -17.20 -11.21 11.32
CA PRO A 791 -16.58 -10.58 12.49
C PRO A 791 -15.16 -11.11 12.69
N ALA A 792 -14.19 -10.21 12.89
CA ALA A 792 -12.85 -10.60 13.27
C ALA A 792 -12.90 -11.41 14.59
N PRO A 793 -12.12 -12.48 14.74
CA PRO A 793 -12.00 -13.15 16.03
C PRO A 793 -11.46 -12.15 17.07
N PRO A 794 -11.94 -12.18 18.33
CA PRO A 794 -11.42 -11.30 19.37
C PRO A 794 -9.92 -11.57 19.57
N LEU A 795 -9.11 -10.51 19.47
CA LEU A 795 -7.69 -10.60 19.77
C LEU A 795 -7.48 -10.98 21.24
N PRO A 796 -6.45 -11.79 21.56
CA PRO A 796 -6.15 -12.14 22.94
C PRO A 796 -5.80 -10.91 23.78
N VAL A 797 -6.13 -10.97 25.07
CA VAL A 797 -5.63 -10.03 26.09
C VAL A 797 -4.28 -10.54 26.57
N LEU A 798 -3.30 -9.65 26.73
CA LEU A 798 -2.00 -10.00 27.29
C LEU A 798 -2.12 -10.20 28.82
N THR A 799 -1.76 -11.40 29.29
CA THR A 799 -1.79 -11.78 30.71
C THR A 799 -0.40 -12.07 31.27
N ASP A 800 -0.25 -12.07 32.59
CA ASP A 800 1.02 -12.26 33.32
C ASP A 800 1.78 -13.51 32.86
N THR A 801 1.05 -14.59 32.56
CA THR A 801 1.55 -15.86 32.00
C THR A 801 2.06 -15.81 30.56
N ASN A 802 1.90 -14.67 29.87
CA ASN A 802 2.49 -14.40 28.55
C ASN A 802 3.77 -13.56 28.65
N VAL A 803 4.10 -13.07 29.85
CA VAL A 803 5.20 -12.14 30.15
C VAL A 803 6.23 -12.79 31.09
N THR A 804 5.74 -13.62 32.00
CA THR A 804 6.53 -14.42 32.95
C THR A 804 7.18 -15.62 32.25
N GLU A 805 8.50 -15.57 32.12
CA GLU A 805 9.32 -16.66 31.59
C GLU A 805 10.12 -17.38 32.69
N PRO A 806 10.58 -18.61 32.44
CA PRO A 806 11.69 -19.20 33.19
C PRO A 806 12.94 -18.31 33.13
N PRO A 807 13.79 -18.31 34.18
CA PRO A 807 15.10 -17.66 34.10
C PRO A 807 15.98 -18.35 33.05
N LEU A 808 16.90 -17.59 32.44
CA LEU A 808 17.91 -18.14 31.55
C LEU A 808 18.79 -19.19 32.28
N PRO A 809 19.23 -20.25 31.57
CA PRO A 809 19.88 -21.41 32.18
C PRO A 809 21.26 -21.05 32.75
N SER A 810 21.37 -21.08 34.08
CA SER A 810 22.61 -20.77 34.79
C SER A 810 23.65 -21.89 34.64
N VAL A 811 24.63 -21.70 33.77
CA VAL A 811 25.76 -22.63 33.60
C VAL A 811 26.68 -22.58 34.84
N PRO A 812 27.15 -23.72 35.39
CA PRO A 812 28.10 -23.73 36.49
C PRO A 812 29.40 -23.00 36.14
N THR A 813 29.92 -22.19 37.07
CA THR A 813 31.28 -21.66 36.96
C THR A 813 32.28 -22.80 36.77
N PRO A 814 33.23 -22.72 35.81
CA PRO A 814 34.29 -23.71 35.70
C PRO A 814 35.06 -23.79 37.03
N PRO A 815 35.45 -25.00 37.49
CA PRO A 815 36.09 -25.16 38.78
C PRO A 815 37.38 -24.35 38.84
N SER A 816 37.53 -23.55 39.90
CA SER A 816 38.73 -22.74 40.12
C SER A 816 39.97 -23.65 40.15
N PRO A 817 41.12 -23.25 39.56
CA PRO A 817 42.30 -24.10 39.52
C PRO A 817 42.69 -24.59 40.91
N ALA A 818 42.77 -25.92 41.07
CA ALA A 818 43.10 -26.53 42.34
C ALA A 818 44.46 -26.01 42.85
N PRO A 819 44.62 -25.73 44.16
CA PRO A 819 45.89 -25.24 44.69
C PRO A 819 47.04 -26.18 44.35
N ALA A 820 48.13 -25.63 43.80
CA ALA A 820 49.27 -26.43 43.38
C ALA A 820 49.84 -27.24 44.56
N LEU A 821 49.80 -28.57 44.43
CA LEU A 821 50.37 -29.49 45.40
C LEU A 821 51.86 -29.19 45.58
N ARG A 822 52.24 -28.72 46.78
CA ARG A 822 53.65 -28.60 47.15
C ARG A 822 54.26 -30.00 47.23
N VAL A 823 55.04 -30.35 46.21
CA VAL A 823 55.93 -31.52 46.25
C VAL A 823 56.92 -31.30 47.41
N ALA A 824 56.99 -32.25 48.33
CA ALA A 824 57.93 -32.20 49.44
C ALA A 824 59.37 -32.40 48.92
N ALA A 825 60.30 -31.60 49.42
CA ALA A 825 61.72 -31.78 49.11
C ALA A 825 62.27 -33.06 49.80
N PRO A 826 63.17 -33.82 49.16
CA PRO A 826 63.87 -34.92 49.82
C PRO A 826 64.72 -34.42 51.00
N ALA A 827 64.81 -35.19 52.07
CA ALA A 827 65.71 -34.90 53.18
C ALA A 827 67.18 -35.11 52.78
N PRO A 828 68.14 -34.31 53.28
CA PRO A 828 69.58 -34.59 53.12
C PRO A 828 70.01 -35.80 53.95
N ASN A 829 71.01 -36.53 53.47
CA ASN A 829 71.69 -37.56 54.27
C ASN A 829 72.70 -36.92 55.24
N THR A 830 72.39 -36.93 56.55
CA THR A 830 73.27 -37.28 57.69
C THR A 830 72.44 -37.22 58.97
#